data_AF-A0A847W0X5-F1
#
_entry.id   AF-A0A847W0X5-F1
#
_cell.length_a   1.000
_cell.length_b   1.000
_cell.length_c   1.000
_cell.angle_alpha   90.00
_cell.angle_beta   90.00
_cell.angle_gamma   90.00
#
_symmetry.space_group_name_H-M   'P 1'
#
loop_
_entity.id
_entity.type
_entity.pdbx_description
1 polymer ?
#
loop_
_entity_poly.entity_id
_entity_poly.type
_entity_poly.pdbx_seq_one_letter_code
_entity_poly.pdbx_strand_id
1 'polypeptide(L)'
;MKAEIISVGDEVLRGDVENVDTSYLSMRLIDLGFSVERHTSVGDNETDIKFAVTAALERSRLIVITGGLGPTIDDMTRESVAKAVDRKLIFNKEIADNLEKRFLNRGHKITENNFRQAMVIEGAELLNNENGTAPGLYLNYEKSTIILLPGPPRELIPMFENEVVPKLELLTDSGSYLITMNTFGIGESALEEELKDLLYAKNPTAALYAKTGEVQIRITARESDAQDAMIKANELASKIKHRLGSFLYSEGKKSLPDVVVELLKMSGAKVAIAESCTGGLVSQMLTDISGSSEVFDYGVVSYGDWIKEKKLFVSKKSIKNFSSVSGKVAEEMAKGVMKEGKADYGVAVTGIAGPGKGDYDSDEVGLVYIAVADKNGTHVKEFHFGDRGREFIRIISAKNAFDMLRRLILGLEIFSLNSESSKKAKSIKKIDREIKSNKKSLFILLVLILALASFSTAYFHQRNNVDFTDDTEMKTKTLSDRPNSASSANPSLRDLLAMNPDTVGWLEAPKIFGYPVVRWSGESESNLMLDERIDLSDECYNIVIYEKFLDTEQSDFSRYLELDFINKNKILSFESILFKKREYVVVSVFESSKDKYYGEYPELFDKTEFEDTADLRDFIIDLKLRSRFETNVDIVTGDRFLTLISQGENEDSDRTVVILRELRKNEIASFDDAIVSDGISNTGEWFDENKKLKSEVETEIERWNDWLTDNNSRLLNLYVDGLNDIVRELTGGEKSAVGETGSEENLIDGNTQTVPGMENPPETGG
;
A
#
# COMPACT_ATOMS: atom_id res chain seq x y z
N MET A 1 15.93 15.02 -12.92
CA MET A 1 15.79 14.76 -14.37
C MET A 1 14.78 13.63 -14.57
N LYS A 2 13.92 13.66 -15.62
CA LYS A 2 12.91 12.61 -15.87
C LYS A 2 13.52 11.40 -16.58
N ALA A 3 13.21 10.21 -16.10
CA ALA A 3 13.64 8.93 -16.65
C ALA A 3 12.44 8.02 -16.99
N GLU A 4 12.60 7.21 -18.02
CA GLU A 4 11.62 6.20 -18.46
C GLU A 4 12.31 4.87 -18.71
N ILE A 5 11.65 3.78 -18.33
CA ILE A 5 12.18 2.42 -18.48
C ILE A 5 11.32 1.67 -19.49
N ILE A 6 11.95 1.08 -20.50
CA ILE A 6 11.29 0.24 -21.51
C ILE A 6 11.80 -1.19 -21.35
N SER A 7 10.92 -2.13 -21.04
CA SER A 7 11.23 -3.56 -21.04
C SER A 7 10.79 -4.19 -22.35
N VAL A 8 11.68 -4.93 -22.99
CA VAL A 8 11.42 -5.64 -24.24
C VAL A 8 11.47 -7.14 -23.97
N GLY A 9 10.38 -7.84 -24.27
CA GLY A 9 10.30 -9.30 -24.19
C GLY A 9 8.86 -9.78 -24.15
N ASP A 10 8.49 -10.68 -25.05
CA ASP A 10 7.13 -11.26 -25.05
C ASP A 10 6.84 -12.06 -23.77
N GLU A 11 7.85 -12.68 -23.17
CA GLU A 11 7.73 -13.39 -21.89
C GLU A 11 7.34 -12.46 -20.74
N VAL A 12 7.73 -11.18 -20.82
CA VAL A 12 7.35 -10.15 -19.84
C VAL A 12 5.88 -9.77 -20.04
N LEU A 13 5.43 -9.64 -21.30
CA LEU A 13 4.03 -9.32 -21.61
C LEU A 13 3.07 -10.45 -21.27
N ARG A 14 3.47 -11.70 -21.50
CA ARG A 14 2.67 -12.88 -21.16
C ARG A 14 2.65 -13.20 -19.67
N GLY A 15 3.56 -12.60 -18.88
CA GLY A 15 3.72 -12.90 -17.47
C GLY A 15 4.41 -14.23 -17.20
N ASP A 16 5.15 -14.77 -18.19
CA ASP A 16 5.96 -15.98 -18.01
C ASP A 16 7.13 -15.74 -17.03
N VAL A 17 7.59 -14.49 -16.96
CA VAL A 17 8.62 -14.03 -16.03
C VAL A 17 8.19 -12.73 -15.35
N GLU A 18 8.54 -12.58 -14.07
CA GLU A 18 8.37 -11.31 -13.36
C GLU A 18 9.36 -10.26 -13.89
N ASN A 19 8.90 -9.03 -14.08
CA ASN A 19 9.74 -7.92 -14.52
C ASN A 19 10.57 -7.33 -13.37
N VAL A 20 11.50 -8.14 -12.87
CA VAL A 20 12.41 -7.77 -11.77
C VAL A 20 13.42 -6.69 -12.19
N ASP A 21 13.75 -6.62 -13.49
CA ASP A 21 14.68 -5.64 -14.07
C ASP A 21 14.18 -4.21 -13.86
N THR A 22 12.91 -3.96 -14.20
CA THR A 22 12.30 -2.64 -14.05
C THR A 22 12.29 -2.24 -12.59
N SER A 23 11.92 -3.14 -11.68
CA SER A 23 11.92 -2.87 -10.24
C SER A 23 13.31 -2.43 -9.74
N TYR A 24 14.36 -3.16 -10.14
CA TYR A 24 15.74 -2.82 -9.80
C TYR A 24 16.18 -1.48 -10.40
N LEU A 25 15.96 -1.27 -11.70
CA LEU A 25 16.34 -0.04 -12.39
C LEU A 25 15.64 1.18 -11.81
N SER A 26 14.35 1.11 -11.51
CA SER A 26 13.61 2.23 -10.92
C SER A 26 14.17 2.61 -9.57
N MET A 27 14.41 1.61 -8.71
CA MET A 27 15.00 1.82 -7.40
C MET A 27 16.36 2.53 -7.51
N ARG A 28 17.22 2.07 -8.43
CA ARG A 28 18.56 2.63 -8.60
C ARG A 28 18.59 3.98 -9.28
N LEU A 29 17.72 4.25 -10.23
CA LEU A 29 17.60 5.56 -10.87
C LEU A 29 17.08 6.61 -9.87
N ILE A 30 16.10 6.25 -9.03
CA ILE A 30 15.65 7.11 -7.93
C ILE A 30 16.82 7.40 -6.98
N ASP A 31 17.63 6.39 -6.67
CA ASP A 31 18.78 6.57 -5.79
C ASP A 31 19.82 7.56 -6.35
N LEU A 32 19.93 7.65 -7.67
CA LEU A 32 20.80 8.60 -8.37
C LEU A 32 20.17 9.99 -8.55
N GLY A 33 18.92 10.20 -8.08
CA GLY A 33 18.22 11.48 -8.18
C GLY A 33 17.39 11.68 -9.46
N PHE A 34 17.15 10.62 -10.23
CA PHE A 34 16.21 10.66 -11.35
C PHE A 34 14.76 10.47 -10.87
N SER A 35 13.82 11.07 -11.58
CA SER A 35 12.39 10.86 -11.39
C SER A 35 11.91 9.87 -12.44
N VAL A 36 11.65 8.63 -12.04
CA VAL A 36 11.11 7.60 -12.93
C VAL A 36 9.59 7.78 -12.99
N GLU A 37 9.07 8.20 -14.14
CA GLU A 37 7.65 8.57 -14.29
C GLU A 37 6.82 7.50 -15.00
N ARG A 38 7.46 6.62 -15.76
CA ARG A 38 6.77 5.60 -16.55
C ARG A 38 7.65 4.38 -16.76
N HIS A 39 7.01 3.22 -16.73
CA HIS A 39 7.54 1.97 -17.26
C HIS A 39 6.69 1.58 -18.47
N THR A 40 7.29 1.01 -19.49
CA THR A 40 6.59 0.50 -20.67
C THR A 40 7.14 -0.87 -21.00
N SER A 41 6.29 -1.88 -21.02
CA SER A 41 6.66 -3.21 -21.50
C SER A 41 6.16 -3.36 -22.94
N VAL A 42 7.00 -3.84 -23.83
CA VAL A 42 6.66 -4.12 -25.24
C VAL A 42 7.13 -5.51 -25.62
N GLY A 43 6.48 -6.09 -26.63
CA GLY A 43 6.88 -7.38 -27.17
C GLY A 43 8.11 -7.27 -28.05
N ASP A 44 8.57 -8.42 -28.55
CA ASP A 44 9.72 -8.55 -29.44
C ASP A 44 9.35 -8.16 -30.88
N ASN A 45 8.76 -6.98 -31.05
CA ASN A 45 8.32 -6.42 -32.33
C ASN A 45 8.95 -5.06 -32.59
N GLU A 46 9.53 -4.91 -33.78
CA GLU A 46 10.18 -3.66 -34.18
C GLU A 46 9.28 -2.41 -34.09
N THR A 47 8.02 -2.54 -34.50
CA THR A 47 7.06 -1.43 -34.55
C THR A 47 6.77 -0.93 -33.14
N ASP A 48 6.55 -1.85 -32.20
CA ASP A 48 6.19 -1.53 -30.82
C ASP A 48 7.38 -0.94 -30.07
N ILE A 49 8.57 -1.51 -30.23
CA ILE A 49 9.80 -0.97 -29.65
C ILE A 49 10.06 0.44 -30.20
N LYS A 50 9.96 0.64 -31.52
CA LYS A 50 10.17 1.95 -32.14
C LYS A 50 9.15 2.97 -31.63
N PHE A 51 7.88 2.60 -31.53
CA PHE A 51 6.82 3.48 -31.02
C PHE A 51 7.10 3.90 -29.57
N ALA A 52 7.41 2.94 -28.69
CA ALA A 52 7.73 3.19 -27.29
C ALA A 52 8.94 4.12 -27.14
N VAL A 53 10.02 3.88 -27.90
CA VAL A 53 11.23 4.72 -27.88
C VAL A 53 10.92 6.13 -28.38
N THR A 54 10.16 6.26 -29.47
CA THR A 54 9.79 7.57 -30.03
C THR A 54 8.95 8.38 -29.03
N ALA A 55 7.95 7.75 -28.40
CA ALA A 55 7.12 8.40 -27.38
C ALA A 55 7.95 8.81 -26.14
N ALA A 56 8.90 7.98 -25.71
CA ALA A 56 9.78 8.29 -24.59
C ALA A 56 10.72 9.47 -24.89
N LEU A 57 11.22 9.60 -26.12
CA LEU A 57 12.09 10.72 -26.55
C LEU A 57 11.43 12.09 -26.43
N GLU A 58 10.11 12.18 -26.58
CA GLU A 58 9.39 13.45 -26.49
C GLU A 58 9.40 14.01 -25.06
N ARG A 59 9.29 13.13 -24.06
CA ARG A 59 8.97 13.48 -22.66
C ARG A 59 10.07 13.20 -21.63
N SER A 60 11.05 12.35 -21.96
CA SER A 60 12.06 11.86 -21.02
C SER A 60 13.48 12.27 -21.45
N ARG A 61 14.33 12.62 -20.47
CA ARG A 61 15.75 12.96 -20.71
C ARG A 61 16.68 11.75 -20.54
N LEU A 62 16.22 10.73 -19.84
CA LEU A 62 16.90 9.45 -19.73
C LEU A 62 15.93 8.34 -20.11
N ILE A 63 16.34 7.45 -21.01
CA ILE A 63 15.57 6.29 -21.46
C ILE A 63 16.44 5.06 -21.24
N VAL A 64 16.00 4.16 -20.39
CA VAL A 64 16.70 2.89 -20.13
C VAL A 64 15.88 1.75 -20.71
N ILE A 65 16.46 1.01 -21.64
CA ILE A 65 15.82 -0.10 -22.34
C ILE A 65 16.50 -1.39 -21.90
N THR A 66 15.74 -2.38 -21.47
CA THR A 66 16.24 -3.72 -21.11
C THR A 66 15.61 -4.79 -21.99
N GLY A 67 16.38 -5.82 -22.36
CA GLY A 67 15.91 -6.95 -23.16
C GLY A 67 16.17 -6.83 -24.66
N GLY A 68 16.06 -7.95 -25.38
CA GLY A 68 16.23 -8.03 -26.83
C GLY A 68 17.64 -7.71 -27.38
N LEU A 69 18.70 -7.91 -26.58
CA LEU A 69 20.11 -7.73 -26.99
C LEU A 69 20.84 -9.04 -27.31
N GLY A 70 20.17 -10.18 -27.26
CA GLY A 70 20.76 -11.46 -27.61
C GLY A 70 21.06 -11.61 -29.12
N PRO A 71 21.44 -12.82 -29.54
CA PRO A 71 21.77 -13.15 -30.93
C PRO A 71 20.59 -13.67 -31.75
N THR A 72 19.41 -13.87 -31.14
CA THR A 72 18.26 -14.53 -31.77
C THR A 72 17.50 -13.58 -32.69
N ILE A 73 16.59 -14.12 -33.51
CA ILE A 73 15.80 -13.31 -34.47
C ILE A 73 14.91 -12.32 -33.73
N ASP A 74 14.38 -12.74 -32.59
CA ASP A 74 13.47 -11.96 -31.76
C ASP A 74 14.21 -10.85 -30.99
N ASP A 75 15.54 -10.93 -30.86
CA ASP A 75 16.39 -9.85 -30.34
C ASP A 75 16.50 -8.68 -31.33
N MET A 76 15.50 -7.81 -31.33
CA MET A 76 15.36 -6.68 -32.26
C MET A 76 15.63 -5.30 -31.64
N THR A 77 15.97 -5.21 -30.34
CA THR A 77 16.05 -3.92 -29.63
C THR A 77 17.03 -2.94 -30.29
N ARG A 78 18.22 -3.39 -30.70
CA ARG A 78 19.24 -2.52 -31.33
C ARG A 78 18.75 -1.98 -32.68
N GLU A 79 18.22 -2.86 -33.51
CA GLU A 79 17.68 -2.56 -34.83
C GLU A 79 16.53 -1.54 -34.73
N SER A 80 15.61 -1.76 -33.80
CA SER A 80 14.44 -0.91 -33.57
C SER A 80 14.81 0.47 -33.04
N VAL A 81 15.73 0.52 -32.06
CA VAL A 81 16.22 1.81 -31.53
C VAL A 81 16.97 2.58 -32.62
N ALA A 82 17.84 1.93 -33.40
CA ALA A 82 18.56 2.57 -34.50
C ALA A 82 17.60 3.24 -35.50
N LYS A 83 16.49 2.56 -35.83
CA LYS A 83 15.42 3.09 -36.69
C LYS A 83 14.61 4.20 -36.03
N ALA A 84 14.44 4.19 -34.71
CA ALA A 84 13.75 5.26 -33.97
C ALA A 84 14.56 6.57 -33.97
N VAL A 85 15.90 6.47 -33.90
CA VAL A 85 16.80 7.63 -33.86
C VAL A 85 17.43 7.98 -35.22
N ASP A 86 16.97 7.35 -36.31
CA ASP A 86 17.50 7.50 -37.67
C ASP A 86 19.04 7.35 -37.77
N ARG A 87 19.58 6.32 -37.11
CA ARG A 87 21.00 5.96 -37.10
C ARG A 87 21.23 4.60 -37.76
N LYS A 88 22.41 4.41 -38.35
CA LYS A 88 22.81 3.12 -38.92
C LYS A 88 23.35 2.19 -37.85
N LEU A 89 23.22 0.88 -38.07
CA LEU A 89 24.00 -0.12 -37.34
C LEU A 89 25.35 -0.34 -38.02
N ILE A 90 26.43 -0.32 -37.25
CA ILE A 90 27.81 -0.51 -37.71
C ILE A 90 28.36 -1.79 -37.08
N PHE A 91 29.06 -2.60 -37.87
CA PHE A 91 29.72 -3.79 -37.36
C PHE A 91 31.01 -3.41 -36.60
N ASN A 92 31.11 -3.82 -35.34
CA ASN A 92 32.30 -3.61 -34.53
C ASN A 92 33.15 -4.89 -34.46
N LYS A 93 34.31 -4.85 -35.10
CA LYS A 93 35.22 -5.99 -35.17
C LYS A 93 35.79 -6.40 -33.80
N GLU A 94 36.04 -5.45 -32.90
CA GLU A 94 36.60 -5.76 -31.58
C GLU A 94 35.63 -6.61 -30.74
N ILE A 95 34.33 -6.30 -30.81
CA ILE A 95 33.28 -7.10 -30.15
C ILE A 95 33.24 -8.51 -30.75
N ALA A 96 33.29 -8.61 -32.08
CA ALA A 96 33.31 -9.90 -32.78
C ALA A 96 34.53 -10.76 -32.39
N ASP A 97 35.72 -10.15 -32.33
CA ASP A 97 36.96 -10.83 -31.94
C ASP A 97 36.90 -11.28 -30.46
N ASN A 98 36.32 -10.47 -29.57
CA ASN A 98 36.14 -10.82 -28.16
C ASN A 98 35.10 -11.92 -27.95
N LEU A 99 34.01 -11.90 -28.74
CA LEU A 99 33.02 -12.98 -28.77
C LEU A 99 33.67 -14.30 -29.18
N GLU A 100 34.43 -14.31 -30.27
CA GLU A 100 35.10 -15.51 -30.75
C GLU A 100 36.06 -16.08 -29.69
N LYS A 101 36.88 -15.22 -29.05
CA LYS A 101 37.75 -15.64 -27.93
C LYS A 101 36.95 -16.22 -26.76
N ARG A 102 35.82 -15.61 -26.39
CA ARG A 102 34.99 -16.06 -25.27
C ARG A 102 34.36 -17.43 -25.54
N PHE A 103 33.89 -17.67 -26.76
CA PHE A 103 33.37 -18.98 -27.17
C PHE A 103 34.48 -20.04 -27.21
N LEU A 104 35.65 -19.70 -27.77
CA LEU A 104 36.81 -20.58 -27.82
C LEU A 104 37.28 -21.00 -26.42
N ASN A 105 37.37 -20.04 -25.48
CA ASN A 105 37.77 -20.30 -24.08
C ASN A 105 36.77 -21.20 -23.34
N ARG A 106 35.50 -21.22 -23.78
CA ARG A 106 34.46 -22.12 -23.24
C ARG A 106 34.38 -23.45 -23.98
N GLY A 107 35.25 -23.69 -24.96
CA GLY A 107 35.27 -24.93 -25.75
C GLY A 107 34.14 -25.03 -26.79
N HIS A 108 33.48 -23.92 -27.11
CA HIS A 108 32.39 -23.87 -28.09
C HIS A 108 32.84 -23.15 -29.37
N LYS A 109 32.33 -23.60 -30.52
CA LYS A 109 32.46 -22.87 -31.78
C LYS A 109 31.37 -21.80 -31.85
N ILE A 110 31.74 -20.57 -32.15
CA ILE A 110 30.78 -19.48 -32.37
C ILE A 110 29.95 -19.73 -33.64
N THR A 111 28.66 -19.37 -33.62
CA THR A 111 27.76 -19.44 -34.78
C THR A 111 27.56 -18.05 -35.37
N GLU A 112 27.18 -17.97 -36.66
CA GLU A 112 27.12 -16.69 -37.39
C GLU A 112 26.13 -15.68 -36.78
N ASN A 113 25.02 -16.15 -36.22
CA ASN A 113 24.03 -15.30 -35.55
C ASN A 113 24.60 -14.56 -34.33
N ASN A 114 25.61 -15.10 -33.64
CA ASN A 114 26.23 -14.40 -32.51
C ASN A 114 26.92 -13.11 -32.93
N PHE A 115 27.40 -13.01 -34.18
CA PHE A 115 28.01 -11.78 -34.68
C PHE A 115 27.00 -10.62 -34.81
N ARG A 116 25.69 -10.88 -34.76
CA ARG A 116 24.68 -9.80 -34.65
C ARG A 116 24.86 -8.98 -33.38
N GLN A 117 25.39 -9.57 -32.31
CA GLN A 117 25.69 -8.87 -31.05
C GLN A 117 26.85 -7.87 -31.20
N ALA A 118 27.61 -7.93 -32.31
CA ALA A 118 28.65 -6.98 -32.66
C ALA A 118 28.15 -5.79 -33.51
N MET A 119 26.85 -5.76 -33.85
CA MET A 119 26.23 -4.61 -34.50
C MET A 119 25.91 -3.54 -33.45
N VAL A 120 26.45 -2.33 -33.63
CA VAL A 120 26.30 -1.22 -32.68
C VAL A 120 25.65 -0.03 -33.38
N ILE A 121 24.86 0.76 -32.65
CA ILE A 121 24.24 1.97 -33.20
C ILE A 121 25.33 3.01 -33.44
N GLU A 122 25.34 3.64 -34.61
CA GLU A 122 26.28 4.69 -34.96
C GLU A 122 26.26 5.82 -33.92
N GLY A 123 27.43 6.09 -33.32
CA GLY A 123 27.59 7.10 -32.27
C GLY A 123 27.30 6.61 -30.84
N ALA A 124 26.94 5.34 -30.65
CA ALA A 124 26.82 4.76 -29.32
C ALA A 124 28.19 4.41 -28.73
N GLU A 125 28.36 4.72 -27.45
CA GLU A 125 29.42 4.21 -26.60
C GLU A 125 29.07 2.79 -26.13
N LEU A 126 30.08 1.94 -25.98
CA LEU A 126 29.90 0.55 -25.53
C LEU A 126 29.92 0.46 -24.02
N LEU A 127 28.98 -0.33 -23.47
CA LEU A 127 28.97 -0.72 -22.07
C LEU A 127 29.43 -2.17 -21.99
N ASN A 128 30.54 -2.40 -21.28
CA ASN A 128 31.15 -3.73 -21.24
C ASN A 128 30.25 -4.74 -20.50
N ASN A 129 30.13 -5.95 -21.05
CA ASN A 129 29.39 -7.05 -20.41
C ASN A 129 30.34 -8.19 -20.02
N GLU A 130 30.84 -8.15 -18.79
CA GLU A 130 31.72 -9.20 -18.29
C GLU A 130 30.97 -10.53 -18.08
N ASN A 131 29.69 -10.47 -17.75
CA ASN A 131 28.88 -11.62 -17.38
C ASN A 131 28.13 -12.27 -18.56
N GLY A 132 28.09 -11.61 -19.71
CA GLY A 132 27.35 -12.02 -20.89
C GLY A 132 28.09 -11.88 -22.20
N THR A 133 27.39 -12.08 -23.31
CA THR A 133 27.98 -11.91 -24.67
C THR A 133 27.51 -10.62 -25.34
N ALA A 134 26.33 -10.10 -24.98
CA ALA A 134 25.79 -8.87 -25.55
C ALA A 134 26.35 -7.64 -24.80
N PRO A 135 27.11 -6.75 -25.44
CA PRO A 135 27.44 -5.47 -24.84
C PRO A 135 26.18 -4.59 -24.74
N GLY A 136 26.14 -3.75 -23.71
CA GLY A 136 25.15 -2.67 -23.65
C GLY A 136 25.58 -1.49 -24.52
N LEU A 137 24.65 -0.57 -24.78
CA LEU A 137 24.91 0.64 -25.57
C LEU A 137 24.48 1.88 -24.80
N TYR A 138 25.30 2.93 -24.87
CA TYR A 138 25.00 4.25 -24.32
C TYR A 138 25.02 5.28 -25.44
N LEU A 139 23.88 5.91 -25.71
CA LEU A 139 23.70 6.82 -26.83
C LEU A 139 23.19 8.18 -26.37
N ASN A 140 23.93 9.25 -26.65
CA ASN A 140 23.42 10.61 -26.52
C ASN A 140 22.70 10.99 -27.81
N TYR A 141 21.41 11.30 -27.70
CA TYR A 141 20.56 11.66 -28.83
C TYR A 141 19.76 12.93 -28.52
N GLU A 142 20.06 14.01 -29.24
CA GLU A 142 19.50 15.35 -29.01
C GLU A 142 19.62 15.80 -27.54
N LYS A 143 18.49 15.88 -26.83
CA LYS A 143 18.38 16.30 -25.43
C LYS A 143 18.27 15.12 -24.45
N SER A 144 18.34 13.89 -24.95
CA SER A 144 18.07 12.67 -24.20
C SER A 144 19.23 11.68 -24.30
N THR A 145 19.43 10.91 -23.23
CA THR A 145 20.36 9.78 -23.19
C THR A 145 19.55 8.48 -23.27
N ILE A 146 19.91 7.60 -24.19
CA ILE A 146 19.31 6.27 -24.36
C ILE A 146 20.34 5.23 -23.94
N ILE A 147 19.94 4.30 -23.08
CA ILE A 147 20.79 3.22 -22.56
C ILE A 147 20.13 1.88 -22.88
N LEU A 148 20.86 0.97 -23.52
CA LEU A 148 20.40 -0.39 -23.81
C LEU A 148 21.17 -1.36 -22.92
N LEU A 149 20.43 -2.17 -22.16
CA LEU A 149 20.94 -3.17 -21.22
C LEU A 149 20.42 -4.57 -21.57
N PRO A 150 21.18 -5.63 -21.23
CA PRO A 150 20.74 -7.00 -21.41
C PRO A 150 19.58 -7.33 -20.45
N GLY A 151 18.69 -8.25 -20.83
CA GLY A 151 17.56 -8.68 -19.99
C GLY A 151 17.90 -9.56 -18.78
N PRO A 152 18.89 -10.48 -18.83
CA PRO A 152 19.19 -11.29 -17.65
C PRO A 152 19.73 -10.44 -16.47
N PRO A 153 19.14 -10.51 -15.25
CA PRO A 153 19.57 -9.69 -14.10
C PRO A 153 21.05 -9.85 -13.75
N ARG A 154 21.61 -11.05 -13.90
CA ARG A 154 23.04 -11.37 -13.67
C ARG A 154 23.99 -10.60 -14.59
N GLU A 155 23.50 -10.09 -15.71
CA GLU A 155 24.23 -9.28 -16.70
C GLU A 155 23.86 -7.81 -16.55
N LEU A 156 22.57 -7.50 -16.38
CA LEU A 156 22.04 -6.14 -16.24
C LEU A 156 22.61 -5.43 -15.01
N ILE A 157 22.45 -6.01 -13.82
CA ILE A 157 22.81 -5.38 -12.55
C ILE A 157 24.29 -4.96 -12.52
N PRO A 158 25.26 -5.85 -12.77
CA PRO A 158 26.67 -5.45 -12.73
C PRO A 158 27.04 -4.47 -13.84
N MET A 159 26.46 -4.59 -15.04
CA MET A 159 26.70 -3.60 -16.10
C MET A 159 26.15 -2.23 -15.71
N PHE A 160 24.97 -2.17 -15.13
CA PHE A 160 24.37 -0.93 -14.69
C PHE A 160 25.22 -0.26 -13.59
N GLU A 161 25.60 -0.99 -12.54
CA GLU A 161 26.40 -0.41 -11.44
C GLU A 161 27.82 -0.02 -11.88
N ASN A 162 28.47 -0.79 -12.75
CA ASN A 162 29.88 -0.56 -13.09
C ASN A 162 30.06 0.42 -14.26
N GLU A 163 29.18 0.39 -15.26
CA GLU A 163 29.35 1.15 -16.50
C GLU A 163 28.38 2.34 -16.60
N VAL A 164 27.14 2.19 -16.12
CA VAL A 164 26.08 3.21 -16.27
C VAL A 164 26.05 4.20 -15.12
N VAL A 165 26.08 3.72 -13.87
CA VAL A 165 26.03 4.58 -12.68
C VAL A 165 27.07 5.70 -12.71
N PRO A 166 28.38 5.44 -12.98
CA PRO A 166 29.37 6.51 -13.01
C PRO A 166 29.09 7.59 -14.06
N LYS A 167 28.44 7.22 -15.17
CA LYS A 167 28.05 8.15 -16.24
C LYS A 167 26.83 8.97 -15.84
N LEU A 168 25.85 8.35 -15.17
CA LEU A 168 24.63 9.02 -14.73
C LEU A 168 24.89 10.00 -13.59
N GLU A 169 25.85 9.73 -12.71
CA GLU A 169 26.28 10.66 -11.65
C GLU A 169 26.84 11.98 -12.21
N LEU A 170 27.37 11.98 -13.43
CA LEU A 170 27.82 13.20 -14.12
C LEU A 170 26.66 14.00 -14.73
N LEU A 171 25.49 13.39 -14.90
CA LEU A 171 24.30 14.00 -15.52
C LEU A 171 23.33 14.59 -14.51
N THR A 172 23.41 14.19 -13.24
CA THR A 172 22.54 14.69 -12.19
C THR A 172 23.09 16.00 -11.62
N ASP A 173 22.19 16.94 -11.33
CA ASP A 173 22.59 18.22 -10.73
C ASP A 173 23.35 17.95 -9.42
N SER A 174 24.51 18.58 -9.27
CA SER A 174 25.48 18.46 -8.18
C SER A 174 24.97 19.01 -6.84
N GLY A 175 23.70 18.77 -6.52
CA GLY A 175 22.97 19.38 -5.40
C GLY A 175 22.00 18.44 -4.69
N SER A 176 21.87 17.17 -5.09
CA SER A 176 21.06 16.20 -4.33
C SER A 176 21.91 15.19 -3.56
N TYR A 177 21.49 14.86 -2.34
CA TYR A 177 22.13 13.82 -1.52
C TYR A 177 21.07 12.89 -0.93
N LEU A 178 21.29 11.57 -1.07
CA LEU A 178 20.38 10.54 -0.60
C LEU A 178 21.04 9.70 0.51
N ILE A 179 20.32 9.51 1.61
CA ILE A 179 20.66 8.57 2.67
C ILE A 179 19.56 7.51 2.75
N THR A 180 19.95 6.25 2.78
CA THR A 180 19.06 5.12 3.01
C THR A 180 19.32 4.55 4.40
N MET A 181 18.27 4.26 5.15
CA MET A 181 18.34 3.68 6.50
C MET A 181 17.40 2.47 6.55
N ASN A 182 17.85 1.35 7.10
CA ASN A 182 17.03 0.13 7.14
C ASN A 182 16.70 -0.26 8.58
N THR A 183 15.41 -0.55 8.81
CA THR A 183 14.87 -0.84 10.13
C THR A 183 14.27 -2.25 10.19
N PHE A 184 14.38 -2.90 11.34
CA PHE A 184 13.79 -4.22 11.58
C PHE A 184 13.19 -4.29 12.99
N GLY A 185 12.05 -4.98 13.11
CA GLY A 185 11.33 -5.15 14.37
C GLY A 185 10.33 -4.03 14.69
N ILE A 186 10.14 -3.07 13.78
CA ILE A 186 9.10 -2.03 13.83
C ILE A 186 8.34 -2.03 12.50
N GLY A 187 7.01 -2.06 12.56
CA GLY A 187 6.14 -2.01 11.38
C GLY A 187 6.01 -0.60 10.81
N GLU A 188 5.59 -0.48 9.55
CA GLU A 188 5.49 0.79 8.83
C GLU A 188 4.63 1.83 9.55
N SER A 189 3.41 1.48 9.96
CA SER A 189 2.51 2.42 10.65
C SER A 189 3.07 2.92 11.99
N ALA A 190 3.76 2.04 12.73
CA ALA A 190 4.41 2.42 13.99
C ALA A 190 5.63 3.30 13.75
N LEU A 191 6.39 3.04 12.68
CA LEU A 191 7.52 3.86 12.27
C LEU A 191 7.08 5.24 11.80
N GLU A 192 5.98 5.33 11.06
CA GLU A 192 5.40 6.60 10.61
C GLU A 192 4.97 7.46 11.80
N GLU A 193 4.25 6.88 12.76
CA GLU A 193 3.81 7.62 13.95
C GLU A 193 5.00 8.10 14.81
N GLU A 194 6.06 7.30 14.97
CA GLU A 194 7.28 7.67 15.70
C GLU A 194 8.08 8.80 15.02
N LEU A 195 8.02 8.86 13.68
CA LEU A 195 8.79 9.81 12.86
C LEU A 195 7.95 10.92 12.25
N LYS A 196 6.68 11.05 12.64
CA LYS A 196 5.68 11.91 12.00
C LYS A 196 6.18 13.34 11.70
N ASP A 197 6.75 14.03 12.67
CA ASP A 197 7.28 15.40 12.50
C ASP A 197 8.55 15.48 11.63
N LEU A 198 9.29 14.37 11.49
CA LEU A 198 10.48 14.27 10.66
C LEU A 198 10.16 13.88 9.20
N LEU A 199 9.06 13.15 8.96
CA LEU A 199 8.64 12.72 7.62
C LEU A 199 8.03 13.84 6.78
N TYR A 200 7.26 14.76 7.40
CA TYR A 200 6.59 15.85 6.69
C TYR A 200 7.45 17.11 6.45
N ALA A 201 8.77 17.03 6.64
CA ALA A 201 9.68 18.12 6.29
C ALA A 201 9.73 18.33 4.77
N LYS A 202 9.74 19.60 4.33
CA LYS A 202 9.78 19.93 2.89
C LYS A 202 11.12 19.58 2.22
N ASN A 203 12.22 19.74 2.94
CA ASN A 203 13.58 19.43 2.50
C ASN A 203 14.51 19.42 3.73
N PRO A 204 15.24 18.32 4.01
CA PRO A 204 15.21 17.04 3.31
C PRO A 204 13.84 16.36 3.43
N THR A 205 13.43 15.64 2.39
CA THR A 205 12.24 14.76 2.45
C THR A 205 12.63 13.40 2.98
N ALA A 206 11.75 12.76 3.75
CA ALA A 206 11.93 11.39 4.19
C ALA A 206 10.72 10.54 3.79
N ALA A 207 10.96 9.41 3.14
CA ALA A 207 9.92 8.49 2.67
C ALA A 207 10.14 7.08 3.22
N LEU A 208 9.05 6.38 3.56
CA LEU A 208 9.06 5.01 4.05
C LEU A 208 8.76 4.04 2.91
N TYR A 209 9.44 2.89 2.92
CA TYR A 209 9.24 1.81 1.98
C TYR A 209 9.21 0.48 2.73
N ALA A 210 8.03 -0.13 2.81
CA ALA A 210 7.88 -1.45 3.40
C ALA A 210 8.44 -2.55 2.48
N LYS A 211 9.12 -3.51 3.10
CA LYS A 211 9.54 -4.78 2.50
C LYS A 211 9.15 -5.91 3.44
N THR A 212 9.30 -7.16 3.01
CA THR A 212 9.02 -8.34 3.85
C THR A 212 9.81 -8.30 5.16
N GLY A 213 9.17 -7.91 6.26
CA GLY A 213 9.75 -7.86 7.60
C GLY A 213 10.58 -6.63 7.97
N GLU A 214 10.82 -5.71 7.04
CA GLU A 214 11.70 -4.56 7.26
C GLU A 214 11.11 -3.30 6.63
N VAL A 215 11.48 -2.14 7.15
CA VAL A 215 11.05 -0.85 6.59
C VAL A 215 12.30 -0.02 6.30
N GLN A 216 12.40 0.44 5.06
CA GLN A 216 13.47 1.31 4.59
C GLN A 216 13.01 2.77 4.64
N ILE A 217 13.89 3.65 5.13
CA ILE A 217 13.70 5.09 5.17
C ILE A 217 14.67 5.71 4.17
N ARG A 218 14.14 6.53 3.25
CA ARG A 218 14.96 7.28 2.28
C ARG A 218 14.89 8.76 2.57
N ILE A 219 16.03 9.37 2.85
CA ILE A 219 16.18 10.78 3.13
C ILE A 219 16.82 11.45 1.92
N THR A 220 16.08 12.31 1.23
CA THR A 220 16.58 13.06 0.07
C THR A 220 16.68 14.52 0.42
N ALA A 221 17.89 15.07 0.39
CA ALA A 221 18.12 16.52 0.46
C ALA A 221 18.41 17.07 -0.93
N ARG A 222 17.93 18.28 -1.22
CA ARG A 222 18.21 19.00 -2.47
C ARG A 222 18.62 20.43 -2.17
N GLU A 223 19.82 20.82 -2.56
CA GLU A 223 20.40 22.15 -2.42
C GLU A 223 21.09 22.58 -3.73
N SER A 224 21.55 23.81 -3.79
CA SER A 224 22.40 24.28 -4.90
C SER A 224 23.82 23.70 -4.85
N ASP A 225 24.26 23.26 -3.67
CA ASP A 225 25.58 22.70 -3.41
C ASP A 225 25.45 21.31 -2.78
N ALA A 226 26.20 20.32 -3.30
CA ALA A 226 26.15 18.94 -2.82
C ALA A 226 26.56 18.80 -1.35
N GLN A 227 27.49 19.63 -0.88
CA GLN A 227 27.97 19.57 0.49
C GLN A 227 26.89 20.06 1.46
N ASP A 228 26.15 21.11 1.09
CA ASP A 228 24.99 21.58 1.86
C ASP A 228 23.86 20.54 1.89
N ALA A 229 23.57 19.88 0.75
CA ALA A 229 22.59 18.79 0.69
C ALA A 229 23.00 17.63 1.61
N MET A 230 24.27 17.25 1.57
CA MET A 230 24.83 16.22 2.43
C MET A 230 24.70 16.59 3.91
N ILE A 231 25.01 17.83 4.31
CA ILE A 231 24.88 18.28 5.71
C ILE A 231 23.42 18.15 6.16
N LYS A 232 22.46 18.69 5.40
CA LYS A 232 21.03 18.64 5.77
C LYS A 232 20.50 17.21 5.85
N ALA A 233 20.86 16.34 4.89
CA ALA A 233 20.48 14.93 4.92
C ALA A 233 21.00 14.24 6.19
N ASN A 234 22.26 14.46 6.56
CA ASN A 234 22.88 13.87 7.74
C ASN A 234 22.29 14.40 9.06
N GLU A 235 21.86 15.66 9.11
CA GLU A 235 21.15 16.22 10.27
C GLU A 235 19.81 15.51 10.50
N LEU A 236 19.02 15.29 9.44
CA LEU A 236 17.76 14.55 9.54
C LEU A 236 18.00 13.08 9.88
N ALA A 237 18.99 12.44 9.24
CA ALA A 237 19.38 11.07 9.52
C ALA A 237 19.78 10.87 10.98
N SER A 238 20.53 11.81 11.56
CA SER A 238 20.91 11.77 12.99
C SER A 238 19.71 11.85 13.92
N LYS A 239 18.72 12.70 13.61
CA LYS A 239 17.46 12.78 14.39
C LYS A 239 16.67 11.48 14.33
N ILE A 240 16.55 10.90 13.14
CA ILE A 240 15.86 9.62 12.93
C ILE A 240 16.60 8.50 13.68
N LYS A 241 17.93 8.41 13.53
CA LYS A 241 18.77 7.44 14.23
C LYS A 241 18.58 7.49 15.75
N HIS A 242 18.55 8.70 16.31
CA HIS A 242 18.38 8.89 17.75
C HIS A 242 17.03 8.34 18.26
N ARG A 243 15.95 8.50 17.48
CA ARG A 243 14.62 7.99 17.86
C ARG A 243 14.48 6.49 17.69
N LEU A 244 14.96 5.96 16.57
CA LEU A 244 14.77 4.55 16.24
C LEU A 244 15.71 3.63 17.03
N GLY A 245 16.88 4.13 17.44
CA GLY A 245 17.82 3.39 18.28
C GLY A 245 18.10 1.99 17.75
N SER A 246 17.71 0.97 18.52
CA SER A 246 17.99 -0.44 18.22
C SER A 246 17.22 -1.03 17.02
N PHE A 247 16.16 -0.37 16.55
CA PHE A 247 15.41 -0.80 15.37
C PHE A 247 16.19 -0.54 14.08
N LEU A 248 17.06 0.47 14.06
CA LEU A 248 17.95 0.74 12.95
C LEU A 248 19.08 -0.29 12.94
N TYR A 249 19.20 -1.05 11.86
CA TYR A 249 20.27 -2.05 11.72
C TYR A 249 21.35 -1.65 10.72
N SER A 250 21.04 -0.79 9.73
CA SER A 250 22.04 -0.31 8.78
C SER A 250 21.72 1.08 8.21
N GLU A 251 22.80 1.78 7.83
CA GLU A 251 22.78 2.95 6.96
C GLU A 251 23.38 2.52 5.61
N GLY A 252 22.67 2.75 4.51
CA GLY A 252 23.06 2.36 3.16
C GLY A 252 22.42 1.06 2.67
N LYS A 253 23.20 0.27 1.92
CA LYS A 253 22.72 -0.93 1.20
C LYS A 253 22.91 -2.25 1.96
N LYS A 254 23.49 -2.23 3.17
CA LYS A 254 23.79 -3.45 3.94
C LYS A 254 22.50 -4.12 4.43
N SER A 255 22.34 -5.40 4.12
CA SER A 255 21.26 -6.24 4.63
C SER A 255 21.52 -6.71 6.06
N LEU A 256 20.52 -7.33 6.72
CA LEU A 256 20.72 -7.96 8.03
C LEU A 256 21.85 -9.02 8.04
N PRO A 257 21.91 -9.96 7.06
CA PRO A 257 23.06 -10.85 6.90
C PRO A 257 24.40 -10.13 6.79
N ASP A 258 24.50 -9.06 5.99
CA ASP A 258 25.74 -8.27 5.86
C ASP A 258 26.22 -7.76 7.22
N VAL A 259 25.30 -7.17 7.99
CA VAL A 259 25.61 -6.62 9.32
C VAL A 259 26.06 -7.72 10.27
N VAL A 260 25.41 -8.89 10.25
CA VAL A 260 25.80 -10.03 11.09
C VAL A 260 27.20 -10.56 10.71
N VAL A 261 27.49 -10.74 9.41
CA VAL A 261 28.81 -11.19 8.95
C VAL A 261 29.89 -10.21 9.38
N GLU A 262 29.65 -8.90 9.21
CA GLU A 262 30.60 -7.87 9.61
C GLU A 262 30.87 -7.88 11.11
N LEU A 263 29.82 -7.98 11.94
CA LEU A 263 29.96 -8.05 13.40
C LEU A 263 30.72 -9.30 13.86
N LEU A 264 30.45 -10.45 13.24
CA LEU A 264 31.18 -11.69 13.52
C LEU A 264 32.65 -11.60 13.10
N LYS A 265 32.93 -11.04 11.91
CA LYS A 265 34.30 -10.79 11.45
C LYS A 265 35.07 -9.87 12.39
N MET A 266 34.46 -8.75 12.78
CA MET A 266 35.07 -7.78 13.69
C MET A 266 35.41 -8.37 15.06
N SER A 267 34.60 -9.32 15.53
CA SER A 267 34.82 -10.01 16.80
C SER A 267 35.67 -11.30 16.68
N GLY A 268 35.98 -11.73 15.46
CA GLY A 268 36.62 -13.02 15.20
C GLY A 268 35.77 -14.23 15.62
N ALA A 269 34.46 -14.04 15.75
CA ALA A 269 33.52 -15.05 16.23
C ALA A 269 32.90 -15.84 15.08
N LYS A 270 32.44 -17.05 15.39
CA LYS A 270 31.77 -17.94 14.44
C LYS A 270 30.32 -18.21 14.82
N VAL A 271 29.50 -18.48 13.82
CA VAL A 271 28.10 -18.91 13.99
C VAL A 271 27.89 -20.29 13.39
N ALA A 272 27.04 -21.09 14.04
CA ALA A 272 26.52 -22.34 13.50
C ALA A 272 24.98 -22.31 13.46
N ILE A 273 24.36 -22.91 12.45
CA ILE A 273 22.93 -22.74 12.16
C ILE A 273 22.22 -24.09 12.06
N ALA A 274 21.11 -24.26 12.78
CA ALA A 274 20.18 -25.39 12.69
C ALA A 274 18.83 -24.95 12.10
N GLU A 275 18.41 -25.57 11.02
CA GLU A 275 17.22 -25.18 10.28
C GLU A 275 16.23 -26.33 10.16
N SER A 276 14.95 -26.07 10.42
CA SER A 276 13.84 -26.96 10.07
C SER A 276 12.98 -26.29 8.99
N CYS A 277 12.00 -25.46 9.36
CA CYS A 277 11.02 -24.92 8.41
C CYS A 277 11.60 -23.95 7.37
N THR A 278 12.74 -23.33 7.63
CA THR A 278 13.45 -22.46 6.66
C THR A 278 14.16 -23.27 5.57
N GLY A 279 14.50 -24.54 5.84
CA GLY A 279 15.01 -25.47 4.84
C GLY A 279 16.39 -25.12 4.27
N GLY A 280 17.24 -24.43 5.02
CA GLY A 280 18.57 -23.98 4.56
C GLY A 280 18.63 -22.51 4.14
N LEU A 281 17.49 -21.79 4.19
CA LEU A 281 17.41 -20.38 3.78
C LEU A 281 18.28 -19.45 4.64
N VAL A 282 18.39 -19.69 5.95
CA VAL A 282 19.24 -18.85 6.82
C VAL A 282 20.72 -19.03 6.43
N SER A 283 21.13 -20.28 6.20
CA SER A 283 22.47 -20.61 5.73
C SER A 283 22.74 -20.00 4.36
N GLN A 284 21.80 -20.12 3.41
CA GLN A 284 21.91 -19.53 2.08
C GLN A 284 22.12 -18.01 2.15
N MET A 285 21.23 -17.29 2.86
CA MET A 285 21.30 -15.84 3.00
C MET A 285 22.61 -15.37 3.64
N LEU A 286 23.19 -16.17 4.55
CA LEU A 286 24.50 -15.89 5.13
C LEU A 286 25.62 -16.14 4.10
N THR A 287 25.55 -17.22 3.32
CA THR A 287 26.56 -17.58 2.31
C THR A 287 26.52 -16.71 1.05
N ASP A 288 25.41 -16.03 0.79
CA ASP A 288 25.30 -15.03 -0.29
C ASP A 288 26.21 -13.81 -0.02
N ILE A 289 26.63 -13.60 1.23
CA ILE A 289 27.54 -12.51 1.61
C ILE A 289 28.99 -12.93 1.38
N SER A 290 29.74 -12.11 0.66
CA SER A 290 31.17 -12.34 0.40
C SER A 290 31.99 -12.43 1.70
N GLY A 291 32.85 -13.44 1.78
CA GLY A 291 33.68 -13.70 2.97
C GLY A 291 32.93 -14.31 4.15
N SER A 292 31.69 -14.77 3.96
CA SER A 292 30.92 -15.53 4.96
C SER A 292 31.63 -16.80 5.44
N SER A 293 32.52 -17.39 4.64
CA SER A 293 33.35 -18.53 5.01
C SER A 293 34.31 -18.27 6.17
N GLU A 294 34.57 -17.02 6.54
CA GLU A 294 35.37 -16.68 7.72
C GLU A 294 34.60 -16.87 9.04
N VAL A 295 33.26 -16.81 8.97
CA VAL A 295 32.38 -16.78 10.15
C VAL A 295 31.40 -17.95 10.21
N PHE A 296 31.20 -18.69 9.12
CA PHE A 296 30.23 -19.77 9.01
C PHE A 296 30.85 -21.04 8.43
N ASP A 297 31.07 -22.04 9.31
CA ASP A 297 31.65 -23.34 8.93
C ASP A 297 30.61 -24.48 8.93
N TYR A 298 29.52 -24.34 9.68
CA TYR A 298 28.67 -25.47 10.04
C TYR A 298 27.18 -25.11 10.08
N GLY A 299 26.41 -25.78 9.24
CA GLY A 299 24.95 -25.70 9.21
C GLY A 299 24.32 -27.09 9.13
N VAL A 300 23.14 -27.26 9.74
CA VAL A 300 22.36 -28.51 9.73
C VAL A 300 20.92 -28.21 9.38
N VAL A 301 20.44 -28.78 8.27
CA VAL A 301 19.00 -28.83 7.99
C VAL A 301 18.42 -30.07 8.68
N SER A 302 17.87 -29.89 9.88
CA SER A 302 17.30 -30.94 10.73
C SER A 302 15.78 -31.11 10.53
N TYR A 303 15.38 -31.31 9.27
CA TYR A 303 13.97 -31.41 8.88
C TYR A 303 13.25 -32.60 9.54
N GLY A 304 13.93 -33.74 9.66
CA GLY A 304 13.44 -34.90 10.41
C GLY A 304 13.87 -34.87 11.88
N ASP A 305 12.99 -35.27 12.79
CA ASP A 305 13.25 -35.27 14.23
C ASP A 305 14.44 -36.14 14.64
N TRP A 306 14.65 -37.27 13.96
CA TRP A 306 15.83 -38.10 14.18
C TRP A 306 17.15 -37.36 13.90
N ILE A 307 17.16 -36.34 13.03
CA ILE A 307 18.33 -35.49 12.79
C ILE A 307 18.52 -34.53 13.97
N LYS A 308 17.44 -33.92 14.46
CA LYS A 308 17.46 -33.08 15.67
C LYS A 308 18.07 -33.84 16.84
N GLU A 309 17.67 -35.10 17.03
CA GLU A 309 18.24 -35.97 18.08
C GLU A 309 19.72 -36.32 17.83
N LYS A 310 20.05 -36.85 16.65
CA LYS A 310 21.40 -37.42 16.41
C LYS A 310 22.49 -36.38 16.21
N LYS A 311 22.15 -35.23 15.61
CA LYS A 311 23.13 -34.21 15.23
C LYS A 311 23.11 -32.99 16.13
N LEU A 312 21.95 -32.66 16.71
CA LEU A 312 21.78 -31.49 17.56
C LEU A 312 21.55 -31.87 19.03
N PHE A 313 21.59 -33.17 19.36
CA PHE A 313 21.42 -33.69 20.72
C PHE A 313 20.10 -33.26 21.39
N VAL A 314 19.07 -32.99 20.58
CA VAL A 314 17.71 -32.70 21.07
C VAL A 314 17.17 -33.94 21.78
N SER A 315 16.59 -33.74 22.96
CA SER A 315 16.07 -34.82 23.78
C SER A 315 14.78 -35.38 23.18
N LYS A 316 14.72 -36.70 23.05
CA LYS A 316 13.48 -37.44 22.72
C LYS A 316 12.31 -37.04 23.62
N LYS A 317 12.60 -36.76 24.89
CA LYS A 317 11.58 -36.33 25.86
C LYS A 317 11.04 -34.94 25.52
N SER A 318 11.88 -34.03 25.04
CA SER A 318 11.46 -32.68 24.66
C SER A 318 10.54 -32.72 23.45
N ILE A 319 10.89 -33.47 22.40
CA ILE A 319 10.03 -33.65 21.22
C ILE A 319 8.70 -34.30 21.62
N LYS A 320 8.73 -35.38 22.41
CA LYS A 320 7.51 -36.08 22.85
C LYS A 320 6.59 -35.19 23.71
N ASN A 321 7.15 -34.38 24.59
CA ASN A 321 6.38 -33.60 25.55
C ASN A 321 5.89 -32.25 25.01
N PHE A 322 6.61 -31.67 24.02
CA PHE A 322 6.37 -30.30 23.59
C PHE A 322 6.16 -30.14 22.08
N SER A 323 6.20 -31.20 21.26
CA SER A 323 6.31 -31.14 19.80
C SER A 323 7.72 -30.74 19.32
N SER A 324 8.02 -31.10 18.07
CA SER A 324 9.22 -30.70 17.32
C SER A 324 9.24 -29.20 16.98
N VAL A 325 8.08 -28.55 17.08
CA VAL A 325 7.87 -27.11 16.96
C VAL A 325 7.57 -26.55 18.35
N SER A 326 8.62 -26.29 19.12
CA SER A 326 8.49 -25.69 20.46
C SER A 326 9.71 -24.90 20.86
N GLY A 327 9.51 -23.99 21.83
CA GLY A 327 10.61 -23.20 22.38
C GLY A 327 11.70 -24.09 23.01
N LYS A 328 11.32 -25.21 23.64
CA LYS A 328 12.29 -26.14 24.24
C LYS A 328 13.15 -26.84 23.19
N VAL A 329 12.54 -27.28 22.09
CA VAL A 329 13.28 -27.90 20.98
C VAL A 329 14.17 -26.88 20.29
N ALA A 330 13.69 -25.66 20.05
CA ALA A 330 14.50 -24.58 19.48
C ALA A 330 15.75 -24.26 20.35
N GLU A 331 15.57 -24.19 21.67
CA GLU A 331 16.68 -23.99 22.63
C GLU A 331 17.74 -25.11 22.51
N GLU A 332 17.31 -26.37 22.52
CA GLU A 332 18.20 -27.53 22.42
C GLU A 332 18.89 -27.58 21.05
N MET A 333 18.19 -27.23 19.97
CA MET A 333 18.77 -27.13 18.63
C MET A 333 19.88 -26.06 18.57
N ALA A 334 19.65 -24.87 19.11
CA ALA A 334 20.63 -23.78 19.08
C ALA A 334 21.90 -24.13 19.89
N LYS A 335 21.72 -24.70 21.08
CA LYS A 335 22.85 -25.18 21.91
C LYS A 335 23.60 -26.33 21.23
N GLY A 336 22.85 -27.26 20.65
CA GLY A 336 23.38 -28.43 19.95
C GLY A 336 24.25 -28.05 18.77
N VAL A 337 23.75 -27.15 17.92
CA VAL A 337 24.47 -26.73 16.71
C VAL A 337 25.70 -25.89 17.02
N MET A 338 25.61 -25.00 18.02
CA MET A 338 26.76 -24.23 18.52
C MET A 338 27.88 -25.17 18.98
N LYS A 339 27.53 -26.19 19.76
CA LYS A 339 28.47 -27.18 20.28
C LYS A 339 29.08 -28.05 19.17
N GLU A 340 28.25 -28.59 18.29
CA GLU A 340 28.71 -29.48 17.21
C GLU A 340 29.57 -28.72 16.18
N GLY A 341 29.16 -27.50 15.84
CA GLY A 341 29.89 -26.61 14.93
C GLY A 341 31.10 -25.92 15.55
N LYS A 342 31.33 -26.07 16.88
CA LYS A 342 32.38 -25.38 17.64
C LYS A 342 32.37 -23.87 17.40
N ALA A 343 31.18 -23.30 17.32
CA ALA A 343 30.94 -21.89 17.07
C ALA A 343 30.72 -21.13 18.38
N ASP A 344 30.93 -19.81 18.35
CA ASP A 344 30.65 -18.92 19.48
C ASP A 344 29.15 -18.65 19.64
N TYR A 345 28.42 -18.72 18.52
CA TYR A 345 26.99 -18.52 18.44
C TYR A 345 26.27 -19.69 17.78
N GLY A 346 25.10 -20.04 18.30
CA GLY A 346 24.18 -21.00 17.70
C GLY A 346 22.85 -20.36 17.33
N VAL A 347 22.35 -20.61 16.13
CA VAL A 347 21.02 -20.16 15.68
C VAL A 347 20.18 -21.39 15.36
N ALA A 348 18.92 -21.42 15.80
CA ALA A 348 17.99 -22.47 15.44
C ALA A 348 16.63 -21.93 15.03
N VAL A 349 16.02 -22.54 14.01
CA VAL A 349 14.67 -22.21 13.54
C VAL A 349 13.84 -23.49 13.38
N THR A 350 12.71 -23.58 14.09
CA THR A 350 11.71 -24.65 13.94
C THR A 350 10.31 -24.06 13.91
N GLY A 351 9.40 -24.59 13.09
CA GLY A 351 8.11 -23.95 12.84
C GLY A 351 7.26 -24.67 11.80
N ILE A 352 6.07 -24.12 11.55
CA ILE A 352 5.10 -24.60 10.58
C ILE A 352 4.95 -23.53 9.48
N ALA A 353 5.58 -23.76 8.33
CA ALA A 353 5.50 -22.85 7.20
C ALA A 353 4.26 -23.07 6.31
N GLY A 354 3.43 -24.07 6.56
CA GLY A 354 2.21 -24.33 5.78
C GLY A 354 2.43 -25.02 4.42
N PRO A 355 1.36 -25.23 3.63
CA PRO A 355 -0.02 -24.80 3.91
C PRO A 355 -0.76 -25.72 4.90
N GLY A 356 -0.23 -26.91 5.18
CA GLY A 356 -0.79 -27.78 6.23
C GLY A 356 -0.41 -27.32 7.63
N LYS A 357 -1.32 -27.53 8.59
CA LYS A 357 -0.99 -27.48 10.02
C LYS A 357 -0.01 -28.61 10.40
N GLY A 358 0.64 -28.50 11.55
CA GLY A 358 1.47 -29.57 12.09
C GLY A 358 0.64 -30.71 12.69
N ASP A 359 1.33 -31.66 13.31
CA ASP A 359 0.75 -32.90 13.84
C ASP A 359 -0.05 -32.67 15.13
N TYR A 360 0.07 -31.49 15.75
CA TYR A 360 -0.60 -31.11 17.00
C TYR A 360 -1.57 -29.95 16.78
N ASP A 361 -2.64 -29.87 17.59
CA ASP A 361 -3.67 -28.81 17.48
C ASP A 361 -3.09 -27.39 17.65
N SER A 362 -2.00 -27.25 18.42
CA SER A 362 -1.25 -26.00 18.60
C SER A 362 -0.44 -25.59 17.37
N ASP A 363 -0.19 -26.50 16.42
CA ASP A 363 0.74 -26.31 15.31
C ASP A 363 0.04 -25.60 14.14
N GLU A 364 -0.36 -24.37 14.35
CA GLU A 364 -0.94 -23.52 13.31
C GLU A 364 0.10 -23.04 12.29
N VAL A 365 -0.37 -22.78 11.06
CA VAL A 365 0.48 -22.21 10.01
C VAL A 365 0.96 -20.82 10.44
N GLY A 366 2.28 -20.62 10.37
CA GLY A 366 2.93 -19.39 10.80
C GLY A 366 3.47 -19.43 12.24
N LEU A 367 3.25 -20.51 13.00
CA LEU A 367 3.91 -20.73 14.28
C LEU A 367 5.40 -21.06 14.06
N VAL A 368 6.29 -20.23 14.60
CA VAL A 368 7.75 -20.41 14.47
C VAL A 368 8.45 -20.06 15.78
N TYR A 369 9.34 -20.96 16.22
CA TYR A 369 10.28 -20.71 17.29
C TYR A 369 11.68 -20.48 16.73
N ILE A 370 12.29 -19.38 17.17
CA ILE A 370 13.66 -19.02 16.81
C ILE A 370 14.47 -18.93 18.09
N ALA A 371 15.65 -19.56 18.10
CA ALA A 371 16.56 -19.52 19.22
C ALA A 371 17.94 -19.03 18.81
N VAL A 372 18.56 -18.19 19.64
CA VAL A 372 19.96 -17.78 19.53
C VAL A 372 20.70 -18.08 20.82
N ALA A 373 21.87 -18.69 20.73
CA ALA A 373 22.67 -19.11 21.86
C ALA A 373 24.08 -18.54 21.77
N ASP A 374 24.66 -18.23 22.92
CA ASP A 374 26.08 -17.93 23.12
C ASP A 374 26.59 -18.67 24.36
N LYS A 375 27.81 -18.35 24.81
CA LYS A 375 28.37 -18.90 26.05
C LYS A 375 27.62 -18.51 27.33
N ASN A 376 26.84 -17.42 27.31
CA ASN A 376 26.15 -16.87 28.47
C ASN A 376 24.74 -17.43 28.64
N GLY A 377 24.12 -17.89 27.54
CA GLY A 377 22.78 -18.48 27.61
C GLY A 377 22.16 -18.71 26.24
N THR A 378 20.83 -18.85 26.25
CA THR A 378 20.03 -19.04 25.04
C THR A 378 18.75 -18.24 25.17
N HIS A 379 18.40 -17.54 24.10
CA HIS A 379 17.20 -16.74 23.98
C HIS A 379 16.30 -17.37 22.94
N VAL A 380 15.03 -17.56 23.29
CA VAL A 380 14.04 -18.20 22.42
C VAL A 380 12.86 -17.25 22.26
N LYS A 381 12.41 -17.07 21.02
CA LYS A 381 11.23 -16.27 20.69
C LYS A 381 10.24 -17.12 19.91
N GLU A 382 9.00 -17.01 20.31
CA GLU A 382 7.83 -17.53 19.62
C GLU A 382 7.23 -16.45 18.71
N PHE A 383 6.85 -16.85 17.50
CA PHE A 383 6.26 -15.99 16.50
C PHE A 383 5.01 -16.64 15.93
N HIS A 384 3.98 -15.82 15.72
CA HIS A 384 2.75 -16.19 15.01
C HIS A 384 2.63 -15.27 13.79
N PHE A 385 3.07 -15.75 12.62
CA PHE A 385 3.04 -14.96 11.39
C PHE A 385 1.68 -15.02 10.66
N GLY A 386 0.83 -16.00 11.04
CA GLY A 386 -0.40 -16.34 10.32
C GLY A 386 -0.12 -17.00 8.97
N ASP A 387 -1.17 -17.48 8.32
CA ASP A 387 -1.07 -18.09 6.99
C ASP A 387 -0.97 -17.02 5.90
N ARG A 388 0.27 -16.58 5.64
CA ARG A 388 0.60 -15.61 4.57
C ARG A 388 1.40 -16.27 3.44
N GLY A 389 1.29 -17.59 3.32
CA GLY A 389 2.06 -18.38 2.38
C GLY A 389 3.43 -18.82 2.92
N ARG A 390 3.85 -20.00 2.46
CA ARG A 390 5.06 -20.69 2.92
C ARG A 390 6.33 -19.89 2.73
N GLU A 391 6.47 -19.23 1.60
CA GLU A 391 7.67 -18.45 1.29
C GLU A 391 7.81 -17.25 2.23
N PHE A 392 6.73 -16.50 2.44
CA PHE A 392 6.70 -15.39 3.39
C PHE A 392 7.16 -15.84 4.78
N ILE A 393 6.57 -16.92 5.32
CA ILE A 393 6.89 -17.44 6.65
C ILE A 393 8.38 -17.83 6.75
N ARG A 394 8.94 -18.44 5.72
CA ARG A 394 10.37 -18.82 5.70
C ARG A 394 11.27 -17.59 5.70
N ILE A 395 10.98 -16.60 4.84
CA ILE A 395 11.79 -15.37 4.72
C ILE A 395 11.73 -14.55 6.01
N ILE A 396 10.54 -14.32 6.57
CA ILE A 396 10.39 -13.54 7.81
C ILE A 396 11.06 -14.24 8.99
N SER A 397 11.02 -15.57 9.05
CA SER A 397 11.72 -16.35 10.08
C SER A 397 13.23 -16.20 9.95
N ALA A 398 13.78 -16.29 8.74
CA ALA A 398 15.21 -16.10 8.52
C ALA A 398 15.68 -14.69 8.92
N LYS A 399 14.95 -13.64 8.55
CA LYS A 399 15.28 -12.27 8.95
C LYS A 399 15.21 -12.06 10.47
N ASN A 400 14.21 -12.63 11.15
CA ASN A 400 14.15 -12.59 12.61
C ASN A 400 15.33 -13.32 13.26
N ALA A 401 15.78 -14.43 12.70
CA ALA A 401 16.97 -15.14 13.18
C ALA A 401 18.23 -14.26 13.10
N PHE A 402 18.43 -13.54 11.99
CA PHE A 402 19.54 -12.59 11.86
C PHE A 402 19.43 -11.41 12.83
N ASP A 403 18.24 -10.82 13.01
CA ASP A 403 18.08 -9.70 13.95
C ASP A 403 18.28 -10.14 15.40
N MET A 404 17.77 -11.31 15.80
CA MET A 404 18.02 -11.88 17.12
C MET A 404 19.52 -12.11 17.37
N LEU A 405 20.25 -12.63 16.37
CA LEU A 405 21.69 -12.82 16.47
C LEU A 405 22.44 -11.49 16.54
N ARG A 406 22.10 -10.53 15.68
CA ARG A 406 22.65 -9.16 15.70
C ARG A 406 22.49 -8.53 17.07
N ARG A 407 21.28 -8.60 17.64
CA ARG A 407 21.00 -8.05 18.97
C ARG A 407 21.81 -8.75 20.05
N LEU A 408 21.94 -10.07 20.00
CA LEU A 408 22.77 -10.84 20.93
C LEU A 408 24.25 -10.41 20.85
N ILE A 409 24.82 -10.29 19.65
CA ILE A 409 26.22 -9.86 19.46
C ILE A 409 26.45 -8.44 20.00
N LEU A 410 25.49 -7.53 19.78
CA LEU A 410 25.57 -6.13 20.24
C LEU A 410 25.19 -5.93 21.72
N GLY A 411 24.77 -6.98 22.43
CA GLY A 411 24.27 -6.86 23.80
C GLY A 411 22.98 -6.04 23.92
N LEU A 412 22.18 -5.98 22.85
CA LEU A 412 20.88 -5.31 22.81
C LEU A 412 19.80 -6.23 23.38
N GLU A 413 18.69 -5.63 23.80
CA GLU A 413 17.51 -6.39 24.16
C GLU A 413 16.98 -7.14 22.93
N ILE A 414 16.96 -8.48 23.01
CA ILE A 414 16.52 -9.38 21.94
C ILE A 414 15.00 -9.28 21.73
N PHE A 415 14.26 -8.87 22.77
CA PHE A 415 12.82 -8.73 22.77
C PHE A 415 12.42 -7.27 23.00
N SER A 416 12.36 -6.43 21.97
CA SER A 416 11.71 -5.11 22.11
C SER A 416 10.27 -5.13 21.58
N LEU A 417 9.33 -5.05 22.53
CA LEU A 417 7.90 -4.69 22.47
C LEU A 417 6.87 -5.71 21.91
N ASN A 418 6.40 -6.59 22.79
CA ASN A 418 5.02 -6.54 23.31
C ASN A 418 5.01 -7.07 24.76
N SER A 419 4.21 -6.43 25.63
CA SER A 419 4.03 -6.68 27.08
C SER A 419 5.23 -6.46 28.02
N GLU A 420 5.49 -5.22 28.44
CA GLU A 420 5.92 -4.85 29.82
C GLU A 420 6.14 -3.33 30.00
N SER A 421 6.23 -2.58 28.91
CA SER A 421 6.41 -1.12 28.87
C SER A 421 5.27 -0.33 29.51
N SER A 422 4.09 -0.96 29.73
CA SER A 422 2.97 -0.33 30.44
C SER A 422 3.22 -0.15 31.94
N LYS A 423 4.16 -0.89 32.54
CA LYS A 423 4.52 -0.75 33.96
C LYS A 423 5.61 0.30 34.18
N LYS A 424 6.60 0.42 33.30
CA LYS A 424 7.63 1.48 33.37
C LYS A 424 7.05 2.86 33.03
N ALA A 425 6.11 2.95 32.09
CA ALA A 425 5.37 4.19 31.79
C ALA A 425 4.50 4.68 32.96
N LYS A 426 4.03 3.78 33.85
CA LYS A 426 3.32 4.16 35.08
C LYS A 426 4.25 4.73 36.16
N SER A 427 5.53 4.35 36.18
CA SER A 427 6.53 4.91 37.11
C SER A 427 6.95 6.32 36.70
N ILE A 428 7.13 6.56 35.39
CA ILE A 428 7.44 7.90 34.86
C ILE A 428 6.25 8.86 35.02
N LYS A 429 5.00 8.38 34.85
CA LYS A 429 3.78 9.19 35.15
C LYS A 429 3.62 9.54 36.64
N LYS A 430 4.26 8.81 37.56
CA LYS A 430 4.25 9.14 39.00
C LYS A 430 5.22 10.28 39.32
N ILE A 431 6.39 10.28 38.67
CA ILE A 431 7.39 11.37 38.76
C ILE A 431 6.84 12.66 38.11
N ASP A 432 6.12 12.54 36.99
CA ASP A 432 5.49 13.69 36.31
C ASP A 432 4.30 14.29 37.10
N ARG A 433 3.65 13.48 37.96
CA ARG A 433 2.60 13.97 38.90
C ARG A 433 3.17 14.72 40.09
N GLU A 434 4.34 14.33 40.61
CA GLU A 434 5.03 15.08 41.67
C GLU A 434 5.59 16.42 41.15
N ILE A 435 6.03 16.48 39.89
CA ILE A 435 6.44 17.75 39.25
C ILE A 435 5.23 18.66 38.97
N LYS A 436 4.08 18.11 38.58
CA LYS A 436 2.83 18.88 38.36
C LYS A 436 2.21 19.46 39.65
N SER A 437 2.59 18.98 40.83
CA SER A 437 2.11 19.48 42.12
C SER A 437 2.66 20.88 42.49
N ASN A 438 3.72 21.35 41.82
CA ASN A 438 4.31 22.68 42.09
C ASN A 438 3.86 23.78 41.12
N LYS A 439 2.76 23.56 40.38
CA LYS A 439 2.19 24.55 39.45
C LYS A 439 1.67 25.82 40.13
N LYS A 440 1.27 25.79 41.40
CA LYS A 440 0.83 27.02 42.12
C LYS A 440 1.99 27.98 42.38
N SER A 441 3.19 27.49 42.69
CA SER A 441 4.37 28.33 42.94
C SER A 441 4.95 28.91 41.66
N LEU A 442 4.90 28.18 40.54
CA LEU A 442 5.36 28.67 39.23
C LEU A 442 4.39 29.69 38.61
N PHE A 443 3.08 29.53 38.84
CA PHE A 443 2.06 30.45 38.32
C PHE A 443 2.12 31.83 39.01
N ILE A 444 2.36 31.88 40.32
CA ILE A 444 2.52 33.15 41.06
C ILE A 444 3.73 33.94 40.55
N LEU A 445 4.82 33.25 40.21
CA LEU A 445 6.04 33.88 39.67
C LEU A 445 5.81 34.46 38.26
N LEU A 446 5.05 33.76 37.41
CA LEU A 446 4.72 34.19 36.05
C LEU A 446 3.80 35.42 36.04
N VAL A 447 2.81 35.46 36.95
CA VAL A 447 1.90 36.62 37.09
C VAL A 447 2.64 37.87 37.57
N LEU A 448 3.63 37.72 38.47
CA LEU A 448 4.49 38.82 38.91
C LEU A 448 5.37 39.39 37.78
N ILE A 449 5.89 38.52 36.91
CA ILE A 449 6.71 38.93 35.75
C ILE A 449 5.85 39.63 34.68
N LEU A 450 4.63 39.14 34.44
CA LEU A 450 3.69 39.74 33.47
C LEU A 450 3.11 41.08 33.96
N ALA A 451 2.90 41.25 35.26
CA ALA A 451 2.47 42.52 35.85
C ALA A 451 3.54 43.63 35.77
N LEU A 452 4.82 43.26 35.82
CA LEU A 452 5.94 44.19 35.62
C LEU A 452 6.15 44.56 34.15
N ALA A 453 5.82 43.66 33.21
CA ALA A 453 5.92 43.93 31.77
C ALA A 453 4.77 44.80 31.22
N SER A 454 3.59 44.73 31.82
CA SER A 454 2.39 45.48 31.39
C SER A 454 2.35 46.94 31.87
N PHE A 455 3.21 47.32 32.81
CA PHE A 455 3.39 48.73 33.21
C PHE A 455 4.28 49.53 32.22
N SER A 456 5.03 48.86 31.35
CA SER A 456 5.91 49.50 30.35
C SER A 456 5.23 49.76 29.00
N THR A 457 4.11 49.11 28.71
CA THR A 457 3.44 49.18 27.40
C THR A 457 2.15 50.02 27.41
N ALA A 458 1.60 50.32 28.59
CA ALA A 458 0.43 51.17 28.75
C ALA A 458 0.72 52.68 28.61
N TYR A 459 1.98 53.10 28.45
CA TYR A 459 2.35 54.52 28.27
C TYR A 459 2.37 54.99 26.80
N PHE A 460 2.27 54.08 25.82
CA PHE A 460 2.56 54.44 24.42
C PHE A 460 1.44 54.22 23.40
N HIS A 461 0.26 53.74 23.78
CA HIS A 461 -0.81 53.50 22.79
C HIS A 461 -2.17 54.09 23.18
N GLN A 462 -2.18 55.39 23.44
CA GLN A 462 -3.39 56.21 23.41
C GLN A 462 -3.32 57.17 22.22
N ARG A 463 -3.87 56.77 21.06
CA ARG A 463 -4.46 57.71 20.08
C ARG A 463 -5.22 57.00 18.94
N ASN A 464 -6.50 57.38 18.83
CA ASN A 464 -7.37 57.47 17.66
C ASN A 464 -8.31 56.30 17.27
N ASN A 465 -9.60 56.55 17.61
CA ASN A 465 -10.90 56.11 17.09
C ASN A 465 -11.04 55.88 15.57
N VAL A 466 -12.04 55.09 15.12
CA VAL A 466 -13.41 55.52 14.71
C VAL A 466 -14.26 54.32 14.22
N ASP A 467 -15.55 54.32 14.58
CA ASP A 467 -16.68 53.41 14.27
C ASP A 467 -17.16 53.43 12.79
N PHE A 468 -18.00 52.46 12.38
CA PHE A 468 -19.43 52.66 11.98
C PHE A 468 -20.15 51.36 11.53
N THR A 469 -21.48 51.44 11.51
CA THR A 469 -22.56 50.45 11.79
C THR A 469 -23.39 49.97 10.57
N ASP A 470 -24.12 48.86 10.80
CA ASP A 470 -25.51 48.45 10.43
C ASP A 470 -26.12 48.43 9.00
N ASP A 471 -26.78 47.27 8.76
CA ASP A 471 -28.10 46.94 8.18
C ASP A 471 -28.64 47.57 6.87
N THR A 472 -29.16 46.73 5.97
CA THR A 472 -30.63 46.60 5.65
C THR A 472 -30.94 45.69 4.44
N GLU A 473 -32.12 45.03 4.50
CA GLU A 473 -32.79 44.16 3.52
C GLU A 473 -33.19 44.82 2.18
N MET A 474 -33.32 44.04 1.07
CA MET A 474 -34.30 44.34 0.01
C MET A 474 -34.63 43.18 -0.98
N LYS A 475 -35.90 42.73 -0.92
CA LYS A 475 -36.90 42.34 -1.96
C LYS A 475 -36.52 41.61 -3.28
N THR A 476 -37.30 40.55 -3.52
CA THR A 476 -37.43 39.67 -4.69
C THR A 476 -38.04 40.34 -5.95
N LYS A 477 -37.60 39.89 -7.14
CA LYS A 477 -38.25 40.07 -8.44
C LYS A 477 -38.22 38.76 -9.23
N THR A 478 -39.36 38.39 -9.80
CA THR A 478 -39.59 37.22 -10.67
C THR A 478 -38.97 37.37 -12.06
N LEU A 479 -38.37 36.27 -12.56
CA LEU A 479 -37.74 36.14 -13.87
C LEU A 479 -38.74 35.66 -14.93
N SER A 480 -39.35 36.61 -15.63
CA SER A 480 -39.97 36.36 -16.94
C SER A 480 -39.70 37.55 -17.84
N ASP A 481 -38.50 37.63 -18.41
CA ASP A 481 -38.18 38.43 -19.61
C ASP A 481 -36.77 38.04 -20.12
N ARG A 482 -36.68 37.43 -21.31
CA ARG A 482 -35.42 37.04 -22.00
C ARG A 482 -34.68 38.28 -22.57
N PRO A 483 -33.38 38.19 -22.93
CA PRO A 483 -33.07 38.05 -24.36
C PRO A 483 -31.83 37.19 -24.70
N ASN A 484 -31.92 36.56 -25.88
CA ASN A 484 -30.79 36.08 -26.68
C ASN A 484 -29.73 37.19 -26.86
N SER A 485 -28.50 36.99 -26.39
CA SER A 485 -27.26 37.32 -27.11
C SER A 485 -26.01 36.98 -26.30
N ALA A 486 -24.98 36.53 -27.00
CA ALA A 486 -23.70 36.09 -26.48
C ALA A 486 -22.94 37.18 -25.69
N SER A 487 -22.57 36.88 -24.44
CA SER A 487 -21.36 37.40 -23.82
C SER A 487 -20.90 36.44 -22.71
N SER A 488 -19.61 36.12 -22.72
CA SER A 488 -18.95 35.03 -21.98
C SER A 488 -18.55 35.43 -20.55
N ALA A 489 -19.43 35.24 -19.59
CA ALA A 489 -19.08 35.08 -18.19
C ALA A 489 -20.17 34.25 -17.50
N ASN A 490 -19.81 33.07 -16.98
CA ASN A 490 -20.73 32.29 -16.15
C ASN A 490 -21.10 33.11 -14.90
N PRO A 491 -22.38 33.22 -14.52
CA PRO A 491 -22.80 34.00 -13.35
C PRO A 491 -22.17 33.42 -12.08
N SER A 492 -21.71 34.28 -11.16
CA SER A 492 -21.16 33.79 -9.90
C SER A 492 -22.28 33.21 -9.02
N LEU A 493 -21.96 32.26 -8.13
CA LEU A 493 -22.96 31.70 -7.21
C LEU A 493 -23.66 32.79 -6.37
N ARG A 494 -22.98 33.92 -6.09
CA ARG A 494 -23.58 35.11 -5.46
C ARG A 494 -24.63 35.79 -6.33
N ASP A 495 -24.40 35.88 -7.63
CA ASP A 495 -25.37 36.45 -8.59
C ASP A 495 -26.60 35.55 -8.71
N LEU A 496 -26.40 34.23 -8.67
CA LEU A 496 -27.47 33.23 -8.72
C LEU A 496 -28.32 33.23 -7.44
N LEU A 497 -27.71 33.33 -6.25
CA LEU A 497 -28.46 33.47 -4.98
C LEU A 497 -29.29 34.77 -4.95
N ALA A 498 -28.78 35.86 -5.54
CA ALA A 498 -29.52 37.10 -5.64
C ALA A 498 -30.73 37.00 -6.60
N MET A 499 -30.67 36.10 -7.58
CA MET A 499 -31.74 35.83 -8.55
C MET A 499 -32.77 34.80 -8.03
N ASN A 500 -32.32 33.77 -7.33
CA ASN A 500 -33.17 32.77 -6.69
C ASN A 500 -32.59 32.38 -5.31
N PRO A 501 -33.24 32.80 -4.20
CA PRO A 501 -32.82 32.49 -2.84
C PRO A 501 -32.73 30.98 -2.53
N ASP A 502 -33.45 30.14 -3.29
CA ASP A 502 -33.46 28.68 -3.10
C ASP A 502 -32.27 27.99 -3.78
N THR A 503 -31.38 28.75 -4.43
CA THR A 503 -30.16 28.20 -5.06
C THR A 503 -29.19 27.70 -4.01
N VAL A 504 -28.86 26.42 -4.08
CA VAL A 504 -27.95 25.71 -3.17
C VAL A 504 -26.63 25.31 -3.84
N GLY A 505 -26.55 25.39 -5.16
CA GLY A 505 -25.31 25.14 -5.88
C GLY A 505 -25.38 25.40 -7.38
N TRP A 506 -24.28 25.14 -8.06
CA TRP A 506 -24.11 25.28 -9.50
C TRP A 506 -23.41 24.03 -10.05
N LEU A 507 -24.08 23.33 -10.98
CA LEU A 507 -23.51 22.18 -11.69
C LEU A 507 -23.04 22.63 -13.07
N GLU A 508 -21.78 22.39 -13.37
CA GLU A 508 -21.12 22.79 -14.62
C GLU A 508 -20.41 21.62 -15.27
N ALA A 509 -20.79 21.30 -16.51
CA ALA A 509 -20.05 20.40 -17.38
C ALA A 509 -19.20 21.25 -18.35
N PRO A 510 -17.86 21.15 -18.34
CA PRO A 510 -17.00 21.95 -19.19
C PRO A 510 -17.42 21.84 -20.67
N LYS A 511 -17.77 22.98 -21.28
CA LYS A 511 -18.12 23.14 -22.72
C LYS A 511 -19.49 22.62 -23.17
N ILE A 512 -20.40 22.24 -22.27
CA ILE A 512 -21.76 21.82 -22.65
C ILE A 512 -22.84 22.68 -21.99
N PHE A 513 -22.89 22.70 -20.66
CA PHE A 513 -23.99 23.29 -19.91
C PHE A 513 -23.60 23.74 -18.50
N GLY A 514 -24.39 24.65 -17.93
CA GLY A 514 -24.31 25.05 -16.53
C GLY A 514 -25.70 25.39 -16.01
N TYR A 515 -26.14 24.73 -14.94
CA TYR A 515 -27.48 24.89 -14.37
C TYR A 515 -27.42 25.15 -12.87
N PRO A 516 -28.30 26.03 -12.34
CA PRO A 516 -28.45 26.21 -10.91
C PRO A 516 -29.13 24.99 -10.30
N VAL A 517 -28.65 24.58 -9.13
CA VAL A 517 -29.23 23.52 -8.31
C VAL A 517 -29.99 24.18 -7.17
N VAL A 518 -31.27 23.85 -7.01
CA VAL A 518 -32.16 24.46 -6.01
C VAL A 518 -32.66 23.44 -5.00
N ARG A 519 -32.93 23.87 -3.77
CA ARG A 519 -33.70 23.08 -2.78
C ARG A 519 -35.18 23.15 -3.14
N TRP A 520 -35.92 22.06 -2.96
CA TRP A 520 -37.33 22.02 -3.31
C TRP A 520 -38.15 23.09 -2.58
N SER A 521 -38.72 24.05 -3.33
CA SER A 521 -39.64 25.07 -2.80
C SER A 521 -41.04 25.02 -3.42
N GLY A 522 -41.36 24.00 -4.21
CA GLY A 522 -42.71 23.71 -4.69
C GLY A 522 -43.23 24.56 -5.86
N GLU A 523 -42.53 25.59 -6.32
CA GLU A 523 -43.06 26.52 -7.35
C GLU A 523 -42.16 26.78 -8.58
N SER A 524 -41.03 26.09 -8.74
CA SER A 524 -40.12 26.31 -9.88
C SER A 524 -40.17 25.16 -10.91
N GLU A 525 -40.54 25.48 -12.15
CA GLU A 525 -40.77 24.52 -13.25
C GLU A 525 -39.56 24.28 -14.18
N SER A 526 -38.32 24.68 -13.83
CA SER A 526 -37.18 24.50 -14.78
C SER A 526 -35.78 24.57 -14.14
N ASN A 527 -35.51 23.77 -13.10
CA ASN A 527 -34.20 23.74 -12.42
C ASN A 527 -33.78 22.32 -12.02
N LEU A 528 -32.46 22.11 -11.83
CA LEU A 528 -31.94 20.91 -11.19
C LEU A 528 -32.28 20.93 -9.70
N MET A 529 -32.71 19.79 -9.16
CA MET A 529 -33.22 19.69 -7.79
C MET A 529 -32.29 18.85 -6.92
N LEU A 530 -31.83 19.42 -5.80
CA LEU A 530 -31.16 18.65 -4.77
C LEU A 530 -32.17 17.77 -4.02
N ASP A 531 -31.81 16.50 -3.76
CA ASP A 531 -32.61 15.60 -2.92
C ASP A 531 -32.83 16.20 -1.52
N GLU A 532 -34.06 16.14 -1.03
CA GLU A 532 -34.47 16.79 0.22
C GLU A 532 -33.78 16.21 1.47
N ARG A 533 -33.27 14.98 1.38
CA ARG A 533 -32.56 14.28 2.46
C ARG A 533 -31.13 14.81 2.66
N ILE A 534 -30.60 15.55 1.69
CA ILE A 534 -29.22 16.01 1.71
C ILE A 534 -29.10 17.31 2.50
N ASP A 535 -28.39 17.23 3.61
CA ASP A 535 -27.90 18.43 4.27
C ASP A 535 -26.51 18.82 3.76
N LEU A 536 -26.43 19.96 3.08
CA LEU A 536 -25.17 20.55 2.64
C LEU A 536 -24.36 21.17 3.80
N SER A 537 -24.90 21.19 5.01
CA SER A 537 -24.14 21.60 6.20
C SER A 537 -23.25 20.49 6.76
N ASP A 538 -23.56 19.23 6.43
CA ASP A 538 -22.80 18.04 6.82
C ASP A 538 -21.97 17.47 5.65
N GLU A 539 -20.87 16.78 5.94
CA GLU A 539 -20.01 16.16 4.93
C GLU A 539 -20.65 14.89 4.32
N CYS A 540 -21.70 15.08 3.52
CA CYS A 540 -22.41 14.00 2.82
C CYS A 540 -21.49 13.23 1.87
N TYR A 541 -21.64 11.89 1.84
CA TYR A 541 -20.85 11.00 0.99
C TYR A 541 -21.41 10.85 -0.42
N ASN A 542 -22.73 11.02 -0.63
CA ASN A 542 -23.34 10.92 -1.96
C ASN A 542 -24.37 12.04 -2.17
N ILE A 543 -24.04 13.01 -3.02
CA ILE A 543 -24.94 14.10 -3.39
C ILE A 543 -25.83 13.64 -4.55
N VAL A 544 -27.14 13.67 -4.37
CA VAL A 544 -28.14 13.25 -5.36
C VAL A 544 -28.88 14.47 -5.94
N ILE A 545 -28.89 14.57 -7.28
CA ILE A 545 -29.51 15.67 -8.02
C ILE A 545 -30.44 15.11 -9.10
N TYR A 546 -31.68 15.60 -9.12
CA TYR A 546 -32.69 15.24 -10.12
C TYR A 546 -32.84 16.32 -11.19
N GLU A 547 -33.02 15.89 -12.43
CA GLU A 547 -33.45 16.74 -13.53
C GLU A 547 -34.98 16.97 -13.47
N LYS A 548 -35.44 18.22 -13.58
CA LYS A 548 -36.87 18.56 -13.59
C LYS A 548 -37.19 19.65 -14.62
N PHE A 549 -37.96 19.26 -15.65
CA PHE A 549 -38.58 20.12 -16.67
C PHE A 549 -37.62 21.14 -17.31
N LEU A 550 -36.52 20.65 -17.91
CA LEU A 550 -35.62 21.49 -18.70
C LEU A 550 -36.00 21.40 -20.18
N ASP A 551 -36.70 22.41 -20.69
CA ASP A 551 -37.21 22.49 -22.07
C ASP A 551 -36.10 22.88 -23.09
N THR A 552 -34.93 22.24 -22.98
CA THR A 552 -33.78 22.51 -23.84
C THR A 552 -32.99 21.23 -24.14
N GLU A 553 -32.65 20.98 -25.41
CA GLU A 553 -31.79 19.87 -25.89
C GLU A 553 -30.37 19.78 -25.24
N GLN A 554 -30.06 20.66 -24.28
CA GLN A 554 -28.73 20.85 -23.68
C GLN A 554 -28.58 20.31 -22.25
N SER A 555 -29.65 19.98 -21.52
CA SER A 555 -29.58 19.51 -20.12
C SER A 555 -29.66 18.01 -19.91
N ASP A 556 -29.96 17.27 -20.99
CA ASP A 556 -30.41 15.89 -20.89
C ASP A 556 -29.31 14.95 -20.40
N PHE A 557 -29.44 14.43 -19.17
CA PHE A 557 -28.51 13.45 -18.62
C PHE A 557 -28.52 12.13 -19.40
N SER A 558 -29.55 11.84 -20.20
CA SER A 558 -29.61 10.66 -21.07
C SER A 558 -28.49 10.62 -22.12
N ARG A 559 -27.92 11.78 -22.46
CA ARG A 559 -26.77 11.88 -23.37
C ARG A 559 -25.52 11.18 -22.84
N TYR A 560 -25.41 10.97 -21.52
CA TYR A 560 -24.36 10.15 -20.95
C TYR A 560 -24.49 8.66 -21.34
N LEU A 561 -25.57 8.21 -21.98
CA LEU A 561 -25.66 6.88 -22.60
C LEU A 561 -24.90 6.79 -23.94
N GLU A 562 -24.37 7.91 -24.45
CA GLU A 562 -23.55 7.95 -25.66
C GLU A 562 -22.04 7.93 -25.32
N LEU A 563 -21.31 6.94 -25.86
CA LEU A 563 -19.87 6.77 -25.61
C LEU A 563 -19.05 8.02 -25.94
N ASP A 564 -19.31 8.63 -27.09
CA ASP A 564 -18.66 9.85 -27.55
C ASP A 564 -18.91 11.03 -26.60
N PHE A 565 -20.06 11.04 -25.94
CA PHE A 565 -20.44 12.12 -25.02
C PHE A 565 -19.74 11.97 -23.68
N ILE A 566 -19.69 10.77 -23.09
CA ILE A 566 -18.88 10.52 -21.88
C ILE A 566 -17.42 10.87 -22.14
N ASN A 567 -16.85 10.38 -23.25
CA ASN A 567 -15.42 10.57 -23.52
C ASN A 567 -15.03 12.04 -23.70
N LYS A 568 -15.95 12.87 -24.20
CA LYS A 568 -15.75 14.33 -24.28
C LYS A 568 -16.00 15.04 -22.95
N ASN A 569 -16.76 14.45 -22.03
CA ASN A 569 -17.31 15.09 -20.84
C ASN A 569 -17.19 14.24 -19.57
N LYS A 570 -15.98 13.70 -19.35
CA LYS A 570 -15.68 12.78 -18.24
C LYS A 570 -15.71 13.44 -16.86
N ILE A 571 -15.56 14.77 -16.81
CA ILE A 571 -15.40 15.54 -15.58
C ILE A 571 -16.47 16.62 -15.53
N LEU A 572 -17.14 16.71 -14.38
CA LEU A 572 -18.08 17.77 -14.05
C LEU A 572 -17.59 18.51 -12.82
N SER A 573 -17.96 19.77 -12.69
CA SER A 573 -17.72 20.54 -11.48
C SER A 573 -19.03 20.90 -10.80
N PHE A 574 -19.07 20.75 -9.48
CA PHE A 574 -20.20 21.17 -8.66
C PHE A 574 -19.69 22.12 -7.59
N GLU A 575 -20.26 23.33 -7.57
CA GLU A 575 -19.97 24.36 -6.58
C GLU A 575 -21.21 24.56 -5.70
N SER A 576 -21.12 24.19 -4.43
CA SER A 576 -22.24 24.38 -3.50
C SER A 576 -22.02 25.61 -2.62
N ILE A 577 -23.09 26.08 -1.98
CA ILE A 577 -23.04 27.25 -1.09
C ILE A 577 -22.16 27.05 0.16
N LEU A 578 -21.91 25.80 0.56
CA LEU A 578 -21.20 25.42 1.78
C LEU A 578 -19.91 24.62 1.50
N PHE A 579 -19.81 23.97 0.34
CA PHE A 579 -18.64 23.24 -0.12
C PHE A 579 -18.06 23.90 -1.36
N LYS A 580 -16.82 24.37 -1.22
CA LYS A 580 -15.99 24.94 -2.29
C LYS A 580 -16.13 24.13 -3.59
N LYS A 581 -16.02 24.79 -4.75
CA LYS A 581 -16.03 24.14 -6.08
C LYS A 581 -15.19 22.85 -6.08
N ARG A 582 -15.83 21.73 -6.40
CA ARG A 582 -15.25 20.39 -6.52
C ARG A 582 -15.39 19.88 -7.94
N GLU A 583 -14.49 19.01 -8.33
CA GLU A 583 -14.54 18.30 -9.61
C GLU A 583 -14.84 16.82 -9.36
N TYR A 584 -15.65 16.22 -10.22
CA TYR A 584 -16.10 14.83 -10.13
C TYR A 584 -15.88 14.15 -11.47
N VAL A 585 -15.45 12.90 -11.47
CA VAL A 585 -15.24 12.09 -12.67
C VAL A 585 -16.32 11.02 -12.78
N VAL A 586 -16.84 10.77 -13.99
CA VAL A 586 -17.86 9.74 -14.26
C VAL A 586 -17.29 8.35 -14.01
N VAL A 587 -17.99 7.53 -13.23
CA VAL A 587 -17.58 6.15 -12.89
C VAL A 587 -18.54 5.10 -13.43
N SER A 588 -19.84 5.38 -13.42
CA SER A 588 -20.87 4.44 -13.91
C SER A 588 -22.05 5.20 -14.52
N VAL A 589 -22.60 4.66 -15.61
CA VAL A 589 -23.81 5.19 -16.27
C VAL A 589 -24.72 4.05 -16.67
N PHE A 590 -25.98 4.10 -16.28
CA PHE A 590 -26.95 3.03 -16.56
C PHE A 590 -28.39 3.53 -16.63
N GLU A 591 -29.26 2.69 -17.20
CA GLU A 591 -30.70 2.93 -17.27
C GLU A 591 -31.39 2.21 -16.10
N SER A 592 -32.33 2.88 -15.43
CA SER A 592 -33.09 2.36 -14.29
C SER A 592 -34.59 2.47 -14.55
N SER A 593 -35.34 1.39 -14.35
CA SER A 593 -36.78 1.29 -14.58
C SER A 593 -37.48 0.59 -13.41
N LYS A 594 -38.80 0.81 -13.23
CA LYS A 594 -39.62 -0.02 -12.31
C LYS A 594 -39.99 -1.37 -12.94
N ASP A 595 -39.76 -1.55 -14.23
CA ASP A 595 -40.04 -2.82 -14.91
C ASP A 595 -39.06 -3.90 -14.45
N LYS A 596 -39.58 -5.13 -14.20
CA LYS A 596 -38.76 -6.29 -13.77
C LYS A 596 -37.60 -6.58 -14.74
N TYR A 597 -37.71 -6.07 -15.96
CA TYR A 597 -36.72 -6.15 -17.02
C TYR A 597 -35.45 -5.32 -16.81
N TYR A 598 -35.27 -4.60 -15.69
CA TYR A 598 -34.00 -3.93 -15.36
C TYR A 598 -33.55 -4.17 -13.89
N GLY A 599 -34.15 -5.19 -13.24
CA GLY A 599 -34.03 -5.44 -11.81
C GLY A 599 -34.90 -4.49 -10.98
N GLU A 600 -35.25 -4.89 -9.75
CA GLU A 600 -36.03 -4.05 -8.82
C GLU A 600 -35.42 -2.63 -8.71
N TYR A 601 -36.30 -1.63 -8.71
CA TYR A 601 -35.98 -0.21 -8.54
C TYR A 601 -34.96 -0.06 -7.39
N PRO A 602 -33.72 0.40 -7.64
CA PRO A 602 -32.67 0.27 -6.66
C PRO A 602 -32.91 1.15 -5.42
N GLU A 603 -32.78 0.55 -4.23
CA GLU A 603 -32.50 1.25 -2.95
C GLU A 603 -31.15 2.01 -2.98
N LEU A 604 -30.42 1.96 -4.10
CA LEU A 604 -29.14 2.63 -4.33
C LEU A 604 -29.27 4.16 -4.36
N PHE A 605 -30.41 4.70 -4.79
CA PHE A 605 -30.67 6.15 -4.83
C PHE A 605 -30.99 6.74 -3.45
N ASP A 606 -31.26 5.88 -2.48
CA ASP A 606 -31.61 6.28 -1.12
C ASP A 606 -30.40 6.33 -0.18
N LYS A 607 -29.24 5.83 -0.64
CA LYS A 607 -27.97 5.88 0.10
C LYS A 607 -27.30 7.25 -0.08
N THR A 608 -27.66 8.19 0.78
CA THR A 608 -26.94 9.46 0.98
C THR A 608 -25.69 9.28 1.87
N GLU A 609 -25.63 8.16 2.61
CA GLU A 609 -24.54 7.75 3.50
C GLU A 609 -24.27 6.24 3.37
N PHE A 610 -23.09 5.80 3.79
CA PHE A 610 -22.70 4.39 3.87
C PHE A 610 -22.46 4.02 5.34
N GLU A 611 -23.12 2.97 5.86
CA GLU A 611 -23.03 2.62 7.28
C GLU A 611 -21.70 1.94 7.62
N ASP A 612 -21.17 1.14 6.68
CA ASP A 612 -19.88 0.45 6.84
C ASP A 612 -19.16 0.12 5.50
N THR A 613 -18.03 -0.61 5.60
CA THR A 613 -17.24 -1.02 4.43
C THR A 613 -17.89 -2.11 3.58
N ALA A 614 -18.80 -2.91 4.14
CA ALA A 614 -19.55 -3.92 3.40
C ALA A 614 -20.62 -3.25 2.52
N ASP A 615 -21.30 -2.25 3.07
CA ASP A 615 -22.26 -1.40 2.36
C ASP A 615 -21.65 -0.71 1.13
N LEU A 616 -20.45 -0.15 1.27
CA LEU A 616 -19.73 0.47 0.16
C LEU A 616 -19.31 -0.57 -0.89
N ARG A 617 -18.91 -1.77 -0.45
CA ARG A 617 -18.53 -2.85 -1.35
C ARG A 617 -19.72 -3.31 -2.20
N ASP A 618 -20.89 -3.46 -1.58
CA ASP A 618 -22.11 -3.86 -2.28
C ASP A 618 -22.56 -2.80 -3.27
N PHE A 619 -22.44 -1.52 -2.91
CA PHE A 619 -22.66 -0.40 -3.81
C PHE A 619 -21.75 -0.46 -5.04
N ILE A 620 -20.44 -0.68 -4.87
CA ILE A 620 -19.48 -0.79 -5.98
C ILE A 620 -19.80 -1.98 -6.90
N ILE A 621 -20.18 -3.13 -6.32
CA ILE A 621 -20.55 -4.31 -7.09
C ILE A 621 -21.79 -4.03 -7.94
N ASP A 622 -22.82 -3.40 -7.37
CA ASP A 622 -24.05 -3.05 -8.10
C ASP A 622 -23.76 -2.05 -9.24
N LEU A 623 -22.93 -1.03 -8.99
CA LEU A 623 -22.50 -0.07 -10.01
C LEU A 623 -21.80 -0.74 -11.20
N LYS A 624 -20.92 -1.71 -10.94
CA LYS A 624 -20.19 -2.42 -11.99
C LYS A 624 -21.09 -3.35 -12.79
N LEU A 625 -22.05 -4.00 -12.13
CA LEU A 625 -23.00 -4.90 -12.80
C LEU A 625 -23.99 -4.15 -13.70
N ARG A 626 -24.32 -2.90 -13.36
CA ARG A 626 -25.30 -2.09 -14.10
C ARG A 626 -24.68 -1.16 -15.14
N SER A 627 -23.41 -0.78 -14.97
CA SER A 627 -22.78 0.21 -15.85
C SER A 627 -22.76 -0.23 -17.31
N ARG A 628 -23.23 0.66 -18.19
CA ARG A 628 -23.14 0.53 -19.65
C ARG A 628 -21.70 0.61 -20.17
N PHE A 629 -20.82 1.25 -19.40
CA PHE A 629 -19.43 1.52 -19.78
C PHE A 629 -18.47 1.04 -18.71
N GLU A 630 -17.32 0.54 -19.15
CA GLU A 630 -16.19 0.30 -18.26
C GLU A 630 -15.35 1.57 -18.17
N THR A 631 -15.18 2.06 -16.94
CA THR A 631 -14.30 3.18 -16.62
C THR A 631 -13.12 2.67 -15.81
N ASN A 632 -11.95 3.28 -16.01
CA ASN A 632 -10.73 2.95 -15.26
C ASN A 632 -10.64 3.70 -13.91
N VAL A 633 -11.74 4.30 -13.45
CA VAL A 633 -11.79 5.09 -12.21
C VAL A 633 -11.93 4.13 -11.03
N ASP A 634 -10.95 4.17 -10.11
CA ASP A 634 -11.00 3.40 -8.88
C ASP A 634 -11.94 4.05 -7.85
N ILE A 635 -12.63 3.20 -7.09
CA ILE A 635 -13.44 3.60 -5.93
C ILE A 635 -12.81 2.98 -4.69
N VAL A 636 -12.49 3.81 -3.67
CA VAL A 636 -11.95 3.37 -2.37
C VAL A 636 -12.78 3.93 -1.21
N THR A 637 -12.60 3.38 -0.01
CA THR A 637 -13.26 3.86 1.21
C THR A 637 -12.93 5.32 1.50
N GLY A 638 -13.97 6.13 1.70
CA GLY A 638 -13.85 7.56 1.95
C GLY A 638 -13.98 8.44 0.70
N ASP A 639 -14.09 7.85 -0.50
CA ASP A 639 -14.47 8.59 -1.70
C ASP A 639 -15.91 9.14 -1.56
N ARG A 640 -16.14 10.28 -2.21
CA ARG A 640 -17.46 10.93 -2.26
C ARG A 640 -18.03 10.88 -3.65
N PHE A 641 -19.35 10.82 -3.74
CA PHE A 641 -20.10 10.63 -4.96
C PHE A 641 -21.02 11.79 -5.26
N LEU A 642 -21.30 11.95 -6.54
CA LEU A 642 -22.34 12.80 -7.10
C LEU A 642 -23.18 11.92 -8.02
N THR A 643 -24.47 11.80 -7.72
CA THR A 643 -25.45 11.01 -8.46
C THR A 643 -26.38 11.96 -9.20
N LEU A 644 -26.46 11.83 -10.52
CA LEU A 644 -27.37 12.61 -11.37
C LEU A 644 -28.44 11.67 -11.95
N ILE A 645 -29.70 12.09 -11.88
CA ILE A 645 -30.85 11.27 -12.30
C ILE A 645 -31.69 12.07 -13.30
N SER A 646 -31.89 11.52 -14.51
CA SER A 646 -32.68 12.16 -15.56
C SER A 646 -34.18 12.16 -15.23
N GLN A 647 -34.93 13.05 -15.88
CA GLN A 647 -36.38 13.02 -15.81
C GLN A 647 -36.93 11.81 -16.57
N GLY A 648 -37.91 11.14 -15.96
CA GLY A 648 -38.77 10.18 -16.65
C GLY A 648 -40.10 10.83 -17.06
N GLU A 649 -40.70 10.40 -18.17
CA GLU A 649 -42.04 10.85 -18.61
C GLU A 649 -43.16 10.57 -17.57
N ASN A 650 -42.96 9.57 -16.71
CA ASN A 650 -43.84 9.20 -15.58
C ASN A 650 -43.05 8.43 -14.50
N GLU A 651 -43.70 8.07 -13.38
CA GLU A 651 -43.06 7.32 -12.28
C GLU A 651 -42.49 5.95 -12.71
N ASP A 652 -42.93 5.42 -13.85
CA ASP A 652 -42.60 4.09 -14.35
C ASP A 652 -41.64 4.10 -15.54
N SER A 653 -41.24 5.27 -16.02
CA SER A 653 -40.35 5.42 -17.19
C SER A 653 -38.87 5.23 -16.85
N ASP A 654 -38.12 4.76 -17.85
CA ASP A 654 -36.68 4.54 -17.76
C ASP A 654 -35.94 5.86 -17.49
N ARG A 655 -35.09 5.86 -16.48
CA ARG A 655 -34.25 7.01 -16.08
C ARG A 655 -32.79 6.70 -16.33
N THR A 656 -32.05 7.68 -16.82
CA THR A 656 -30.59 7.59 -16.88
C THR A 656 -30.03 8.01 -15.53
N VAL A 657 -29.14 7.17 -15.00
CA VAL A 657 -28.39 7.43 -13.77
C VAL A 657 -26.93 7.60 -14.14
N VAL A 658 -26.33 8.70 -13.70
CA VAL A 658 -24.91 8.99 -13.87
C VAL A 658 -24.28 9.10 -12.48
N ILE A 659 -23.32 8.23 -12.18
CA ILE A 659 -22.60 8.20 -10.91
C ILE A 659 -21.20 8.72 -11.15
N LEU A 660 -20.84 9.75 -10.40
CA LEU A 660 -19.54 10.40 -10.44
C LEU A 660 -18.85 10.32 -9.07
N ARG A 661 -17.51 10.34 -9.07
CA ARG A 661 -16.68 10.31 -7.86
C ARG A 661 -15.77 11.54 -7.79
N GLU A 662 -15.68 12.17 -6.62
CA GLU A 662 -14.86 13.38 -6.40
C GLU A 662 -13.39 13.16 -6.77
N LEU A 663 -12.81 14.07 -7.55
CA LEU A 663 -11.39 14.05 -7.91
C LEU A 663 -10.51 14.32 -6.70
N ARG A 664 -9.54 13.43 -6.46
CA ARG A 664 -8.59 13.58 -5.34
C ARG A 664 -7.57 14.68 -5.69
N LYS A 665 -7.03 15.37 -4.66
CA LYS A 665 -6.25 16.64 -4.75
C LYS A 665 -5.00 16.63 -5.66
N ASN A 666 -4.56 15.47 -6.17
CA ASN A 666 -3.41 15.31 -7.07
C ASN A 666 -3.67 14.31 -8.21
N GLU A 667 -4.94 13.99 -8.46
CA GLU A 667 -5.32 13.04 -9.51
C GLU A 667 -5.24 13.75 -10.87
N ILE A 668 -4.47 13.18 -11.80
CA ILE A 668 -4.30 13.77 -13.13
C ILE A 668 -5.56 13.46 -13.93
N ALA A 669 -6.23 14.50 -14.42
CA ALA A 669 -7.48 14.44 -15.19
C ALA A 669 -7.43 13.67 -16.54
N SER A 670 -6.37 12.90 -16.82
CA SER A 670 -6.27 12.05 -18.01
C SER A 670 -6.68 10.62 -17.68
N PHE A 671 -7.97 10.39 -17.54
CA PHE A 671 -8.54 9.05 -17.52
C PHE A 671 -8.65 8.52 -18.94
N ASP A 672 -8.45 7.22 -19.12
CA ASP A 672 -8.59 6.55 -20.42
C ASP A 672 -10.02 6.72 -20.93
N ASP A 673 -10.23 6.59 -22.24
CA ASP A 673 -11.57 6.61 -22.80
C ASP A 673 -12.38 5.44 -22.23
N ALA A 674 -13.60 5.73 -21.79
CA ALA A 674 -14.55 4.71 -21.42
C ALA A 674 -14.74 3.80 -22.64
N ILE A 675 -14.83 2.51 -22.39
CA ILE A 675 -15.12 1.50 -23.43
C ILE A 675 -16.52 0.95 -23.17
N VAL A 676 -17.20 0.55 -24.25
CA VAL A 676 -18.47 -0.18 -24.12
C VAL A 676 -18.15 -1.50 -23.43
N SER A 677 -18.88 -1.83 -22.36
CA SER A 677 -18.68 -3.09 -21.65
C SER A 677 -18.91 -4.27 -22.61
N ASP A 678 -17.94 -5.19 -22.70
CA ASP A 678 -17.85 -6.24 -23.73
C ASP A 678 -18.88 -7.38 -23.56
N GLY A 679 -19.82 -7.25 -22.61
CA GLY A 679 -20.88 -8.24 -22.49
C GLY A 679 -21.83 -7.98 -21.34
N ILE A 680 -22.81 -7.10 -21.54
CA ILE A 680 -24.09 -7.17 -20.82
C ILE A 680 -25.17 -6.73 -21.81
N SER A 681 -26.07 -7.65 -22.19
CA SER A 681 -27.36 -7.21 -22.72
C SER A 681 -28.08 -6.52 -21.57
N ASN A 682 -28.51 -5.27 -21.76
CA ASN A 682 -29.37 -4.51 -20.84
C ASN A 682 -30.72 -5.21 -20.65
N THR A 683 -30.73 -6.41 -20.08
CA THR A 683 -31.92 -7.22 -19.84
C THR A 683 -31.90 -7.69 -18.39
N GLY A 684 -33.01 -7.46 -17.70
CA GLY A 684 -33.20 -7.79 -16.30
C GLY A 684 -33.12 -9.28 -16.04
N GLU A 685 -33.32 -10.11 -17.07
CA GLU A 685 -33.04 -11.54 -17.01
C GLU A 685 -31.56 -11.85 -16.68
N TRP A 686 -30.61 -11.11 -17.26
CA TRP A 686 -29.18 -11.30 -16.92
C TRP A 686 -28.87 -10.79 -15.51
N PHE A 687 -29.48 -9.67 -15.10
CA PHE A 687 -29.32 -9.14 -13.75
C PHE A 687 -29.90 -10.10 -12.71
N ASP A 688 -31.07 -10.69 -12.94
CA ASP A 688 -31.70 -11.66 -12.05
C ASP A 688 -30.95 -13.01 -12.01
N GLU A 689 -30.39 -13.48 -13.15
CA GLU A 689 -29.53 -14.67 -13.20
C GLU A 689 -28.20 -14.47 -12.44
N ASN A 690 -27.62 -13.27 -12.48
CA ASN A 690 -26.38 -12.97 -11.75
C ASN A 690 -26.64 -12.52 -10.29
N LYS A 691 -27.83 -11.99 -9.98
CA LYS A 691 -28.33 -11.80 -8.61
C LYS A 691 -28.53 -13.17 -7.92
N LYS A 692 -28.85 -14.21 -8.70
CA LYS A 692 -28.87 -15.61 -8.22
C LYS A 692 -27.47 -16.15 -7.93
N LEU A 693 -26.47 -15.82 -8.75
CA LEU A 693 -25.05 -16.11 -8.45
C LEU A 693 -24.55 -15.34 -7.23
N LYS A 694 -24.94 -14.07 -7.07
CA LYS A 694 -24.70 -13.27 -5.86
C LYS A 694 -25.37 -13.92 -4.64
N SER A 695 -26.64 -14.31 -4.76
CA SER A 695 -27.38 -15.05 -3.73
C SER A 695 -26.76 -16.42 -3.41
N GLU A 696 -26.23 -17.16 -4.37
CA GLU A 696 -25.55 -18.45 -4.14
C GLU A 696 -24.23 -18.23 -3.39
N VAL A 697 -23.45 -17.22 -3.78
CA VAL A 697 -22.22 -16.81 -3.09
C VAL A 697 -22.51 -16.25 -1.69
N GLU A 698 -23.56 -15.45 -1.54
CA GLU A 698 -24.03 -14.92 -0.26
C GLU A 698 -24.62 -16.00 0.63
N THR A 699 -25.35 -16.98 0.08
CA THR A 699 -25.86 -18.14 0.82
C THR A 699 -24.69 -19.03 1.28
N GLU A 700 -23.61 -19.08 0.52
CA GLU A 700 -22.41 -19.83 0.88
C GLU A 700 -21.58 -19.07 1.93
N ILE A 701 -21.51 -17.74 1.85
CA ILE A 701 -20.94 -16.86 2.89
C ILE A 701 -21.79 -16.87 4.17
N GLU A 702 -23.12 -16.84 4.06
CA GLU A 702 -24.08 -16.98 5.17
C GLU A 702 -24.02 -18.38 5.76
N ARG A 703 -23.87 -19.45 4.97
CA ARG A 703 -23.59 -20.80 5.50
C ARG A 703 -22.32 -20.84 6.32
N TRP A 704 -21.28 -20.13 5.87
CA TRP A 704 -20.03 -20.01 6.61
C TRP A 704 -20.20 -19.16 7.87
N ASN A 705 -20.97 -18.07 7.81
CA ASN A 705 -21.24 -17.20 8.94
C ASN A 705 -22.20 -17.82 9.97
N ASP A 706 -23.23 -18.55 9.55
CA ASP A 706 -24.12 -19.35 10.39
C ASP A 706 -23.36 -20.51 11.02
N TRP A 707 -22.48 -21.19 10.27
CA TRP A 707 -21.58 -22.18 10.85
C TRP A 707 -20.64 -21.55 11.89
N LEU A 708 -20.12 -20.34 11.64
CA LEU A 708 -19.32 -19.59 12.61
C LEU A 708 -20.16 -19.12 13.81
N THR A 709 -21.45 -18.82 13.63
CA THR A 709 -22.36 -18.29 14.66
C THR A 709 -22.92 -19.42 15.55
N ASP A 710 -23.34 -20.54 14.96
CA ASP A 710 -23.76 -21.78 15.65
C ASP A 710 -22.60 -22.39 16.45
N ASN A 711 -21.37 -22.26 15.95
CA ASN A 711 -20.18 -22.70 16.70
C ASN A 711 -19.62 -21.61 17.62
N ASN A 712 -19.97 -20.33 17.44
CA ASN A 712 -19.54 -19.25 18.32
C ASN A 712 -20.19 -19.35 19.70
N SER A 713 -21.45 -19.77 19.82
CA SER A 713 -22.08 -20.00 21.13
C SER A 713 -21.49 -21.21 21.86
N ARG A 714 -21.04 -22.24 21.13
CA ARG A 714 -20.25 -23.36 21.67
C ARG A 714 -18.84 -22.93 22.09
N LEU A 715 -18.18 -22.08 21.29
CA LEU A 715 -16.85 -21.53 21.57
C LEU A 715 -16.88 -20.52 22.72
N LEU A 716 -17.93 -19.68 22.82
CA LEU A 716 -18.13 -18.77 23.95
C LEU A 716 -18.43 -19.52 25.23
N ASN A 717 -19.26 -20.57 25.20
CA ASN A 717 -19.53 -21.38 26.39
C ASN A 717 -18.27 -22.13 26.87
N LEU A 718 -17.45 -22.66 25.96
CA LEU A 718 -16.14 -23.23 26.30
C LEU A 718 -15.19 -22.18 26.90
N TYR A 719 -15.26 -20.93 26.43
CA TYR A 719 -14.43 -19.83 26.93
C TYR A 719 -14.90 -19.29 28.28
N VAL A 720 -16.22 -19.23 28.51
CA VAL A 720 -16.85 -18.79 29.76
C VAL A 720 -16.73 -19.86 30.85
N ASP A 721 -16.86 -21.15 30.52
CA ASP A 721 -16.62 -22.25 31.46
C ASP A 721 -15.13 -22.30 31.85
N GLY A 722 -14.22 -22.13 30.89
CA GLY A 722 -12.78 -22.00 31.16
C GLY A 722 -12.44 -20.79 32.04
N LEU A 723 -13.10 -19.64 31.84
CA LEU A 723 -12.94 -18.46 32.69
C LEU A 723 -13.51 -18.67 34.11
N ASN A 724 -14.65 -19.35 34.25
CA ASN A 724 -15.25 -19.66 35.55
C ASN A 724 -14.44 -20.69 36.33
N ASP A 725 -13.81 -21.66 35.67
CA ASP A 725 -12.90 -22.62 36.28
C ASP A 725 -11.61 -21.94 36.77
N ILE A 726 -11.07 -21.01 35.97
CA ILE A 726 -9.92 -20.18 36.36
C ILE A 726 -10.28 -19.26 37.55
N VAL A 727 -11.48 -18.65 37.56
CA VAL A 727 -11.95 -17.81 38.68
C VAL A 727 -12.17 -18.66 39.94
N ARG A 728 -12.66 -19.90 39.82
CA ARG A 728 -12.79 -20.83 40.95
C ARG A 728 -11.44 -21.25 41.53
N GLU A 729 -10.45 -21.50 40.68
CA GLU A 729 -9.08 -21.83 41.08
C GLU A 729 -8.39 -20.64 41.76
N LEU A 730 -8.62 -19.42 41.26
CA LEU A 730 -7.99 -18.21 41.78
C LEU A 730 -8.67 -17.64 43.03
N THR A 731 -9.96 -17.89 43.24
CA THR A 731 -10.72 -17.36 44.40
C THR A 731 -10.85 -18.34 45.56
N GLY A 732 -10.28 -19.54 45.46
CA GLY A 732 -10.34 -20.53 46.54
C GLY A 732 -11.76 -21.02 46.84
N GLY A 733 -12.59 -21.07 45.80
CA GLY A 733 -13.90 -21.73 45.85
C GLY A 733 -14.96 -21.03 46.70
N GLU A 734 -15.21 -19.72 46.52
CA GLU A 734 -16.50 -19.11 46.85
C GLU A 734 -16.64 -17.69 46.25
N LYS A 735 -17.04 -17.61 44.96
CA LYS A 735 -18.01 -16.66 44.37
C LYS A 735 -18.06 -16.76 42.84
N SER A 736 -19.28 -16.91 42.30
CA SER A 736 -19.59 -16.64 40.89
C SER A 736 -19.46 -15.14 40.62
N ALA A 737 -18.88 -14.76 39.47
CA ALA A 737 -18.78 -13.37 39.04
C ALA A 737 -20.11 -12.77 38.51
N VAL A 738 -21.15 -13.60 38.36
CA VAL A 738 -22.46 -13.15 37.90
C VAL A 738 -23.47 -13.39 39.02
N GLY A 739 -23.60 -12.38 39.88
CA GLY A 739 -24.72 -12.20 40.79
C GLY A 739 -25.62 -11.09 40.25
N GLU A 740 -26.89 -11.44 40.07
CA GLU A 740 -27.99 -10.58 39.66
C GLU A 740 -28.08 -9.29 40.49
N THR A 741 -28.22 -8.15 39.81
CA THR A 741 -29.05 -7.03 40.28
C THR A 741 -29.85 -6.53 39.09
N GLY A 742 -31.15 -6.82 39.09
CA GLY A 742 -32.10 -6.37 38.08
C GLY A 742 -32.74 -5.01 38.39
N SER A 743 -33.92 -4.83 37.76
CA SER A 743 -34.87 -3.70 37.71
C SER A 743 -34.47 -2.60 36.70
N GLU A 744 -35.23 -2.24 35.66
CA GLU A 744 -36.69 -2.12 35.39
C GLU A 744 -36.90 -2.16 33.85
N GLU A 745 -38.02 -2.46 33.17
CA GLU A 745 -39.44 -2.71 33.52
C GLU A 745 -40.17 -3.31 32.27
N ASN A 746 -41.04 -4.30 32.52
CA ASN A 746 -42.36 -4.62 31.93
C ASN A 746 -42.67 -4.43 30.42
N LEU A 747 -43.18 -5.49 29.75
CA LEU A 747 -44.62 -5.87 29.66
C LEU A 747 -44.86 -7.11 28.73
N ILE A 748 -45.52 -8.15 29.29
CA ILE A 748 -46.69 -8.94 28.75
C ILE A 748 -46.50 -9.74 27.43
N ASP A 749 -46.92 -10.99 27.18
CA ASP A 749 -47.78 -12.08 27.74
C ASP A 749 -47.29 -13.38 27.01
N GLY A 750 -47.50 -14.65 27.37
CA GLY A 750 -48.29 -15.33 28.38
C GLY A 750 -48.35 -16.85 28.07
N ASN A 751 -48.54 -17.67 29.12
CA ASN A 751 -49.06 -19.06 29.16
C ASN A 751 -48.24 -20.22 28.52
N THR A 752 -48.14 -21.44 29.06
CA THR A 752 -48.53 -22.15 30.30
C THR A 752 -47.99 -23.58 30.15
N GLN A 753 -47.43 -24.21 31.20
CA GLN A 753 -47.89 -25.50 31.79
C GLN A 753 -46.80 -26.20 32.65
N THR A 754 -47.22 -26.46 33.89
CA THR A 754 -46.71 -27.30 34.98
C THR A 754 -46.77 -28.82 34.63
N VAL A 755 -46.18 -29.85 35.29
CA VAL A 755 -45.93 -30.21 36.72
C VAL A 755 -44.97 -31.49 36.78
N PRO A 756 -44.74 -32.28 37.88
CA PRO A 756 -43.46 -32.41 38.60
C PRO A 756 -42.91 -33.87 38.80
N GLY A 757 -41.84 -34.06 39.58
CA GLY A 757 -41.57 -35.36 40.25
C GLY A 757 -40.19 -35.54 40.91
N MET A 758 -40.16 -35.54 42.25
CA MET A 758 -39.03 -35.94 43.12
C MET A 758 -38.92 -37.47 43.26
N GLU A 759 -37.71 -38.00 43.47
CA GLU A 759 -37.25 -38.83 44.61
C GLU A 759 -36.15 -39.85 44.26
N ASN A 760 -34.94 -39.53 44.75
CA ASN A 760 -33.91 -40.32 45.45
C ASN A 760 -33.34 -41.71 44.98
N PRO A 761 -32.04 -41.97 45.29
CA PRO A 761 -31.20 -43.12 44.86
C PRO A 761 -31.27 -44.27 45.91
N PRO A 762 -30.48 -45.39 45.91
CA PRO A 762 -29.15 -45.71 45.33
C PRO A 762 -29.10 -47.09 44.61
N GLU A 763 -28.02 -47.53 43.94
CA GLU A 763 -26.89 -48.29 44.52
C GLU A 763 -25.87 -48.67 43.42
N THR A 764 -24.59 -48.52 43.78
CA THR A 764 -23.40 -49.31 43.42
C THR A 764 -23.33 -50.15 42.13
N GLY A 765 -22.23 -49.94 41.38
CA GLY A 765 -21.31 -51.02 41.01
C GLY A 765 -21.24 -51.37 39.53
N GLY A 766 -20.11 -51.04 38.90
CA GLY A 766 -19.72 -51.48 37.56
C GLY A 766 -18.65 -50.60 36.96
#